data_AF-A0A7C8EHR1-F1
#
_entry.id   AF-A0A7C8EHR1-F1
#
_cell.length_a   1.000
_cell.length_b   1.000
_cell.length_c   1.000
_cell.angle_alpha   90.00
_cell.angle_beta   90.00
_cell.angle_gamma   90.00
#
_symmetry.space_group_name_H-M   'P 1'
#
loop_
_entity.id
_entity.type
_entity.pdbx_description
1 polymer ?
#
loop_
_entity_poly.entity_id
_entity_poly.type
_entity_poly.pdbx_seq_one_letter_code
_entity_poly.pdbx_strand_id
1 'polypeptide(L)'
;MAPRHVTEGNTLVFWAFFVGIATSLAGAPHVESGMDLNTYVPVERGWRIRITTAAPAERAPTHAIGQAAGDPRGHRRPLYPPADKSLIWDDDELKSLERCGFRPLVLAYNEPRFLLDLHSAGGLLGHLYVGLTQNGRGKWFHQWAELTVRYADGRMTYHLRDPAFPDLSVSIEALPLADAAGLVARVKIKGPAAGAELVWAFGGASAFATNYSMSAREFTFAPEHCAKDTVEWIEERFVLHRSFDESDVCMKEVSTAARHLPGWCAEIEGASSWAAEQGFGAPDEFSSSPLDLVASADWTRGRGARRNCVAVQRARLSRRNARGYIVVGVGRNMAEVSKDQHAAWRAASERSTAIAQRVVVTSPDPYLDAAVGMMAFSTEGTWGDLAILHGGWSWRQAYLGWRGWYGSNCYGWTDRVRRSIESHTTLGLARTGEDAGALSSKIEHEPSVYYNMNEVFLDQVRHYFDYTNDLDLMRDIYPILEGVVAWENRRLQPGGEGLYENSLNTWISDSHWYIEGQCTQASAYMLRAHAFLADLARRLGHDPGPYAEQARRIRAAMQEKLWMPDAGVFAEYLDTRGHRLLHPEPELPTIYHAAEFGAADSAQVSQMLHWVDANLRSETTPGDGRLVWSSNWFPNRGRSYTHSTYELAYAENFNLALTYYAAGRADDAYALLRGALCGIFNGRTPGGLACHANVEGKQRGNDEFADAISMWGRAVLEGLFGIVARKPDDRIVLSPQFPCDWPQASIRATHFSYRWQRKRHRRDGSESVRISWQTPHATTVSLRLPVPAEAPETVRVNGRRSDYTVEGGFDGVNWVCVDSPKARRGHFQVAYRPASIEPAPAPVKRPDALRPVWTPPRPAGSGNRDLAPWTLIDLSEQYNAPVQEVLGRVVQQAKPPALPASRRGFGYRRTHLVRYHRYRDTPVCDAAWRAKVGPDGVAWTTDGIPFKTAKEGPNIAVATLAGAFPEAVDVPVHARGKALFLMISGMTFPVQSHVP
;
A
#
# COMPACT_ATOMS: atom_id res chain seq x y z
N MET A 1 62.17 23.98 29.39
CA MET A 1 62.64 25.13 28.60
C MET A 1 61.65 25.34 27.45
N ALA A 2 60.86 26.41 27.31
CA ALA A 2 60.43 27.53 28.16
C ALA A 2 59.16 28.16 27.47
N PRO A 3 58.28 28.96 28.13
CA PRO A 3 57.26 28.42 29.04
C PRO A 3 55.86 29.11 29.07
N ARG A 4 54.98 28.57 29.95
CA ARG A 4 53.82 29.15 30.72
C ARG A 4 52.42 28.86 30.16
N HIS A 5 51.36 28.56 30.93
CA HIS A 5 51.08 28.23 32.34
C HIS A 5 49.59 27.69 32.34
N VAL A 6 49.27 26.54 32.95
CA VAL A 6 48.53 26.35 34.23
C VAL A 6 47.02 26.02 34.11
N THR A 7 46.75 24.77 34.50
CA THR A 7 45.64 24.16 35.29
C THR A 7 44.16 24.26 34.92
N GLU A 8 43.57 23.06 34.86
CA GLU A 8 42.37 22.53 35.56
C GLU A 8 41.12 23.37 35.75
N GLY A 9 39.98 22.71 35.52
CA GLY A 9 38.64 23.26 35.59
C GLY A 9 37.91 23.02 36.90
N ASN A 10 36.72 23.62 36.98
CA ASN A 10 35.53 23.03 37.61
C ASN A 10 34.27 23.85 37.25
N THR A 11 33.30 23.14 36.69
CA THR A 11 31.84 23.20 36.89
C THR A 11 31.13 24.54 37.12
N LEU A 12 30.22 24.89 36.19
CA LEU A 12 28.94 25.50 36.55
C LEU A 12 27.84 25.16 35.54
N VAL A 13 26.77 24.58 36.08
CA VAL A 13 25.53 24.16 35.43
C VAL A 13 24.70 25.40 35.10
N PHE A 14 24.27 25.55 33.85
CA PHE A 14 23.13 26.39 33.48
C PHE A 14 22.14 25.57 32.63
N TRP A 15 20.96 25.34 33.20
CA TRP A 15 19.76 24.98 32.44
C TRP A 15 19.30 26.22 31.68
N ALA A 16 19.30 26.17 30.34
CA ALA A 16 18.67 27.19 29.51
C ALA A 16 17.52 26.55 28.71
N PHE A 17 16.31 26.90 29.09
CA PHE A 17 15.10 26.74 28.29
C PHE A 17 15.27 27.53 26.98
N PHE A 18 15.33 26.85 25.83
CA PHE A 18 15.15 27.51 24.54
C PHE A 18 13.66 27.64 24.23
N VAL A 19 13.08 28.79 24.59
CA VAL A 19 11.87 29.30 23.95
C VAL A 19 12.31 29.94 22.64
N GLY A 20 12.12 29.23 21.52
CA GLY A 20 12.35 29.77 20.19
C GLY A 20 11.28 30.79 19.83
N ILE A 21 11.53 32.07 20.13
CA ILE A 21 10.76 33.19 19.55
C ILE A 21 11.20 33.30 18.09
N ALA A 22 10.34 32.84 17.18
CA ALA A 22 10.49 33.07 15.76
C ALA A 22 10.22 34.55 15.44
N THR A 23 11.27 35.38 15.42
CA THR A 23 11.20 36.70 14.81
C THR A 23 11.19 36.55 13.30
N SER A 24 10.03 36.87 12.69
CA SER A 24 9.88 37.02 11.25
C SER A 24 10.71 38.22 10.76
N LEU A 25 11.82 37.95 10.09
CA LEU A 25 12.48 38.96 9.24
C LEU A 25 12.01 38.76 7.81
N ALA A 26 11.23 39.73 7.33
CA ALA A 26 10.85 39.89 5.94
C ALA A 26 12.11 40.18 5.11
N GLY A 27 12.63 39.15 4.42
CA GLY A 27 13.63 39.26 3.36
C GLY A 27 12.98 39.09 1.99
N ALA A 28 13.41 39.90 1.01
CA ALA A 28 12.98 39.89 -0.38
C ALA A 28 13.11 38.49 -1.05
N PRO A 29 12.34 38.19 -2.12
CA PRO A 29 12.40 36.88 -2.76
C PRO A 29 13.70 36.78 -3.58
N HIS A 30 14.71 36.12 -3.03
CA HIS A 30 15.77 35.56 -3.85
C HIS A 30 15.11 34.64 -4.89
N VAL A 31 15.29 34.97 -6.16
CA VAL A 31 15.04 34.02 -7.25
C VAL A 31 16.03 32.88 -7.03
N GLU A 32 15.52 31.70 -6.64
CA GLU A 32 16.28 30.46 -6.43
C GLU A 32 16.84 29.95 -7.78
N SER A 33 17.87 30.62 -8.31
CA SER A 33 18.52 30.31 -9.59
C SER A 33 19.37 29.03 -9.60
N GLY A 34 19.13 28.09 -8.66
CA GLY A 34 19.97 26.89 -8.48
C GLY A 34 19.23 25.57 -8.26
N MET A 35 17.89 25.55 -8.24
CA MET A 35 17.12 24.30 -8.10
C MET A 35 16.97 23.56 -9.42
N ASP A 36 17.02 22.22 -9.36
CA ASP A 36 16.72 21.36 -10.50
C ASP A 36 15.24 21.45 -10.87
N LEU A 37 15.00 21.52 -12.19
CA LEU A 37 13.65 21.48 -12.73
C LEU A 37 13.09 20.06 -12.61
N ASN A 38 11.79 19.97 -12.36
CA ASN A 38 11.03 18.72 -12.35
C ASN A 38 11.59 17.65 -11.39
N THR A 39 12.27 18.08 -10.32
CA THR A 39 12.85 17.21 -9.29
C THR A 39 12.25 17.54 -7.93
N TYR A 40 11.68 16.53 -7.27
CA TYR A 40 11.20 16.59 -5.90
C TYR A 40 12.38 16.55 -4.93
N VAL A 41 12.58 17.65 -4.22
CA VAL A 41 13.59 17.79 -3.18
C VAL A 41 12.92 17.64 -1.81
N PRO A 42 13.43 16.81 -0.90
CA PRO A 42 12.87 16.67 0.43
C PRO A 42 12.97 17.99 1.19
N VAL A 43 11.92 18.34 1.90
CA VAL A 43 11.90 19.40 2.90
C VAL A 43 11.39 18.82 4.21
N GLU A 44 11.50 19.55 5.31
CA GLU A 44 10.96 19.10 6.59
C GLU A 44 9.49 18.67 6.43
N ARG A 45 9.23 17.38 6.70
CA ARG A 45 7.93 16.71 6.61
C ARG A 45 7.21 16.89 5.26
N GLY A 46 7.96 16.91 4.16
CA GLY A 46 7.38 17.18 2.84
C GLY A 46 8.35 17.14 1.66
N TRP A 47 7.89 17.65 0.51
CA TRP A 47 8.72 17.86 -0.68
C TRP A 47 8.49 19.24 -1.28
N ARG A 48 9.44 19.68 -2.12
CA ARG A 48 9.29 20.83 -3.02
C ARG A 48 9.72 20.49 -4.44
N ILE A 49 9.13 21.14 -5.44
CA ILE A 49 9.47 20.98 -6.86
C ILE A 49 9.33 22.32 -7.59
N ARG A 50 10.19 22.55 -8.58
CA ARG A 50 10.11 23.69 -9.50
C ARG A 50 9.73 23.20 -10.90
N ILE A 51 8.74 23.83 -11.52
CA ILE A 51 8.21 23.48 -12.83
C ILE A 51 8.15 24.73 -13.70
N THR A 52 8.52 24.62 -14.96
CA THR A 52 8.45 25.71 -15.94
C THR A 52 7.96 25.20 -17.30
N THR A 53 7.26 26.05 -18.05
CA THR A 53 6.92 25.77 -19.46
C THR A 53 8.04 26.14 -20.43
N ALA A 54 9.10 26.83 -19.97
CA ALA A 54 10.28 27.10 -20.78
C ALA A 54 11.10 25.81 -20.97
N ALA A 55 11.79 25.68 -22.12
CA ALA A 55 12.68 24.56 -22.35
C ALA A 55 13.73 24.48 -21.21
N PRO A 56 13.87 23.35 -20.52
CA PRO A 56 14.83 23.24 -19.43
C PRO A 56 16.25 23.42 -19.99
N ALA A 57 17.06 24.24 -19.30
CA ALA A 57 18.50 24.16 -19.52
C ALA A 57 18.98 22.76 -19.09
N GLU A 58 19.75 22.08 -19.94
CA GLU A 58 20.29 20.76 -19.62
C GLU A 58 21.21 20.85 -18.39
N ARG A 59 20.69 20.43 -17.24
CA ARG A 59 21.49 20.21 -16.03
C ARG A 59 21.13 18.84 -15.48
N ALA A 60 22.14 18.04 -15.21
CA ALA A 60 21.95 16.75 -14.55
C ALA A 60 21.33 16.96 -13.16
N PRO A 61 20.35 16.11 -12.75
CA PRO A 61 19.74 16.22 -11.44
C PRO A 61 20.78 15.98 -10.34
N THR A 62 20.71 16.81 -9.30
CA THR A 62 21.58 16.77 -8.12
C THR A 62 21.31 15.57 -7.20
N HIS A 63 20.13 14.96 -7.33
CA HIS A 63 19.72 13.82 -6.53
C HIS A 63 19.22 12.66 -7.41
N ALA A 64 19.52 11.43 -7.01
CA ALA A 64 19.06 10.23 -7.70
C ALA A 64 17.57 9.93 -7.42
N ILE A 65 17.08 10.25 -6.21
CA ILE A 65 15.65 10.17 -5.84
C ILE A 65 15.00 11.54 -6.10
N GLY A 66 13.73 11.55 -6.49
CA GLY A 66 12.91 12.75 -6.71
C GLY A 66 12.64 13.09 -8.16
N GLN A 67 13.19 12.35 -9.13
CA GLN A 67 12.96 12.66 -10.55
C GLN A 67 11.51 12.36 -10.95
N ALA A 68 10.74 13.41 -11.26
CA ALA A 68 9.34 13.28 -11.59
C ALA A 68 9.12 12.45 -12.86
N ALA A 69 8.12 11.57 -12.84
CA ALA A 69 7.77 10.73 -13.98
C ALA A 69 6.72 11.37 -14.91
N GLY A 70 7.08 11.65 -16.17
CA GLY A 70 6.15 12.29 -17.11
C GLY A 70 6.01 13.79 -16.82
N ASP A 71 4.83 14.35 -17.05
CA ASP A 71 4.57 15.77 -16.78
C ASP A 71 4.26 16.02 -15.29
N PRO A 72 5.16 16.68 -14.54
CA PRO A 72 4.95 16.94 -13.13
C PRO A 72 3.80 17.90 -12.85
N ARG A 73 3.28 18.68 -13.82
CA ARG A 73 2.09 19.53 -13.58
C ARG A 73 0.86 18.70 -13.24
N GLY A 74 0.73 17.55 -13.90
CA GLY A 74 -0.38 16.60 -13.71
C GLY A 74 -0.27 15.74 -12.46
N HIS A 75 0.86 15.79 -11.75
CA HIS A 75 1.00 15.10 -10.46
C HIS A 75 0.09 15.76 -9.43
N ARG A 76 -0.40 14.97 -8.48
CA ARG A 76 -1.42 15.43 -7.52
C ARG A 76 -1.27 14.73 -6.19
N ARG A 77 -1.66 15.43 -5.12
CA ARG A 77 -1.66 14.92 -3.76
C ARG A 77 -3.09 15.01 -3.21
N PRO A 78 -3.70 13.89 -2.80
CA PRO A 78 -4.92 13.93 -2.00
C PRO A 78 -4.66 14.66 -0.69
N LEU A 79 -5.50 15.65 -0.40
CA LEU A 79 -5.65 16.26 0.91
C LEU A 79 -6.87 15.61 1.57
N TYR A 80 -6.75 15.22 2.85
CA TYR A 80 -7.80 14.47 3.54
C TYR A 80 -8.52 15.36 4.57
N PRO A 81 -9.75 15.83 4.26
CA PRO A 81 -10.67 16.38 5.27
C PRO A 81 -10.98 15.34 6.37
N PRO A 82 -11.70 15.70 7.44
CA PRO A 82 -12.21 14.73 8.42
C PRO A 82 -13.12 13.68 7.76
N ALA A 83 -13.10 12.46 8.31
CA ALA A 83 -13.94 11.36 7.83
C ALA A 83 -15.32 11.35 8.50
N ASP A 84 -15.52 12.16 9.53
CA ASP A 84 -16.70 12.11 10.38
C ASP A 84 -17.99 12.32 9.58
N LYS A 85 -18.82 11.29 9.51
CA LYS A 85 -20.09 11.30 8.77
C LYS A 85 -21.10 12.28 9.36
N SER A 86 -21.04 12.55 10.67
CA SER A 86 -21.97 13.47 11.35
C SER A 86 -21.80 14.93 10.91
N LEU A 87 -20.68 15.25 10.26
CA LEU A 87 -20.48 16.57 9.65
C LEU A 87 -21.41 16.80 8.44
N ILE A 88 -21.95 15.75 7.84
CA ILE A 88 -22.81 15.82 6.65
C ILE A 88 -24.23 15.38 7.00
N TRP A 89 -24.38 14.19 7.58
CA TRP A 89 -25.67 13.54 7.80
C TRP A 89 -26.14 13.63 9.26
N ASP A 90 -27.45 13.61 9.51
CA ASP A 90 -28.01 13.61 10.87
C ASP A 90 -28.13 12.19 11.43
N ASP A 91 -28.47 12.11 12.70
CA ASP A 91 -28.65 10.85 13.42
C ASP A 91 -29.67 9.91 12.77
N ASP A 92 -30.68 10.41 12.05
CA ASP A 92 -31.67 9.58 11.37
C ASP A 92 -31.13 9.08 10.03
N GLU A 93 -30.49 9.94 9.23
CA GLU A 93 -29.80 9.57 8.00
C GLU A 93 -28.66 8.58 8.25
N LEU A 94 -27.89 8.77 9.33
CA LEU A 94 -26.76 7.92 9.69
C LEU A 94 -27.17 6.47 9.98
N LYS A 95 -28.40 6.24 10.48
CA LYS A 95 -28.94 4.87 10.68
C LYS A 95 -29.03 4.11 9.37
N SER A 96 -29.38 4.79 8.28
CA SER A 96 -29.44 4.21 6.92
C SER A 96 -28.06 4.06 6.27
N LEU A 97 -27.02 4.67 6.86
CA LEU A 97 -25.64 4.68 6.36
C LEU A 97 -24.67 3.89 7.26
N GLU A 98 -25.17 3.00 8.11
CA GLU A 98 -24.34 2.24 9.07
C GLU A 98 -23.19 1.48 8.39
N ARG A 99 -23.45 0.88 7.22
CA ARG A 99 -22.47 0.10 6.44
C ARG A 99 -21.68 0.93 5.43
N CYS A 100 -21.94 2.23 5.34
CA CYS A 100 -21.21 3.12 4.42
C CYS A 100 -19.97 3.68 5.11
N GLY A 101 -18.79 3.25 4.68
CA GLY A 101 -17.55 3.99 4.97
C GLY A 101 -17.57 5.35 4.27
N PHE A 102 -16.92 6.36 4.82
CA PHE A 102 -16.85 7.71 4.26
C PHE A 102 -15.43 8.26 4.29
N ARG A 103 -14.81 8.38 3.12
CA ARG A 103 -13.50 9.00 2.97
C ARG A 103 -13.52 10.14 1.94
N PRO A 104 -13.78 11.39 2.38
CA PRO A 104 -13.66 12.57 1.53
C PRO A 104 -12.19 12.88 1.24
N LEU A 105 -11.91 13.46 0.08
CA LEU A 105 -10.61 14.02 -0.26
C LEU A 105 -10.74 15.24 -1.19
N VAL A 106 -9.71 16.08 -1.18
CA VAL A 106 -9.50 17.15 -2.15
C VAL A 106 -8.25 16.82 -2.95
N LEU A 107 -8.38 16.59 -4.26
CA LEU A 107 -7.22 16.38 -5.12
C LEU A 107 -6.59 17.73 -5.45
N ALA A 108 -5.39 17.96 -4.93
CA ALA A 108 -4.59 19.15 -5.23
C ALA A 108 -3.47 18.78 -6.22
N TYR A 109 -3.49 19.38 -7.40
CA TYR A 109 -2.45 19.16 -8.42
C TYR A 109 -1.19 19.99 -8.11
N ASN A 110 -0.07 19.69 -8.77
CA ASN A 110 1.13 20.54 -8.73
C ASN A 110 0.89 21.88 -9.41
N GLU A 111 0.06 21.92 -10.45
CA GLU A 111 -0.60 23.16 -10.85
C GLU A 111 -1.78 23.44 -9.91
N PRO A 112 -2.06 24.70 -9.51
CA PRO A 112 -3.11 25.04 -8.54
C PRO A 112 -4.53 24.82 -9.13
N ARG A 113 -4.92 23.56 -9.21
CA ARG A 113 -6.23 23.03 -9.57
C ARG A 113 -6.68 22.11 -8.45
N PHE A 114 -7.91 22.29 -7.99
CA PHE A 114 -8.47 21.52 -6.87
C PHE A 114 -9.78 20.86 -7.28
N LEU A 115 -9.92 19.59 -6.94
CA LEU A 115 -11.14 18.81 -7.19
C LEU A 115 -11.68 18.28 -5.86
N LEU A 116 -12.99 18.40 -5.65
CA LEU A 116 -13.67 17.89 -4.46
C LEU A 116 -14.23 16.50 -4.75
N ASP A 117 -13.73 15.46 -4.09
CA ASP A 117 -14.15 14.07 -4.29
C ASP A 117 -14.63 13.48 -2.96
N LEU A 118 -15.95 13.40 -2.83
CA LEU A 118 -16.63 12.88 -1.65
C LEU A 118 -17.23 11.51 -1.98
N HIS A 119 -16.36 10.50 -2.02
CA HIS A 119 -16.65 9.07 -2.26
C HIS A 119 -18.12 8.68 -2.10
N SER A 120 -18.59 8.67 -0.85
CA SER A 120 -19.89 8.16 -0.44
C SER A 120 -20.99 9.21 -0.57
N ALA A 121 -20.65 10.50 -0.62
CA ALA A 121 -21.62 11.59 -0.72
C ALA A 121 -21.97 11.98 -2.18
N GLY A 122 -21.38 11.29 -3.16
CA GLY A 122 -21.68 11.51 -4.58
C GLY A 122 -20.49 11.37 -5.53
N GLY A 123 -19.28 11.06 -5.05
CA GLY A 123 -18.09 10.93 -5.90
C GLY A 123 -17.45 12.29 -6.20
N LEU A 124 -17.06 12.54 -7.46
CA LEU A 124 -16.49 13.83 -7.86
C LEU A 124 -17.57 14.93 -7.91
N LEU A 125 -17.48 15.90 -7.00
CA LEU A 125 -18.47 16.96 -6.74
C LEU A 125 -18.06 18.36 -7.19
N GLY A 126 -16.99 18.48 -7.98
CA GLY A 126 -16.70 19.72 -8.71
C GLY A 126 -15.23 20.11 -8.77
N HIS A 127 -14.99 21.17 -9.53
CA HIS A 127 -13.68 21.73 -9.86
C HIS A 127 -13.62 23.18 -9.37
N LEU A 128 -12.55 23.53 -8.64
CA LEU A 128 -12.25 24.91 -8.24
C LEU A 128 -11.10 25.46 -9.09
N TYR A 129 -11.39 26.48 -9.90
CA TYR A 129 -10.35 27.27 -10.58
C TYR A 129 -10.26 28.68 -10.00
N VAL A 130 -9.02 29.17 -9.93
CA VAL A 130 -8.69 30.53 -9.48
C VAL A 130 -7.78 31.16 -10.52
N GLY A 131 -8.01 32.41 -10.86
CA GLY A 131 -7.31 33.14 -11.91
C GLY A 131 -7.38 34.64 -11.72
N LEU A 132 -6.87 35.36 -12.71
CA LEU A 132 -6.80 36.82 -12.69
C LEU A 132 -7.23 37.37 -14.04
N THR A 133 -7.89 38.53 -14.05
CA THR A 133 -8.02 39.41 -15.20
C THR A 133 -7.29 40.73 -14.95
N GLN A 134 -6.56 41.23 -15.94
CA GLN A 134 -5.85 42.51 -15.88
C GLN A 134 -5.57 43.02 -17.29
N ASN A 135 -5.83 44.31 -17.55
CA ASN A 135 -5.53 45.00 -18.82
C ASN A 135 -6.06 44.25 -20.07
N GLY A 136 -7.29 43.73 -20.00
CA GLY A 136 -7.91 43.00 -21.12
C GLY A 136 -7.33 41.60 -21.36
N ARG A 137 -6.55 41.05 -20.43
CA ARG A 137 -6.06 39.66 -20.45
C ARG A 137 -6.62 38.91 -19.25
N GLY A 138 -6.86 37.61 -19.38
CA GLY A 138 -7.19 36.74 -18.26
C GLY A 138 -6.55 35.37 -18.40
N LYS A 139 -6.09 34.81 -17.27
CA LYS A 139 -5.46 33.48 -17.25
C LYS A 139 -5.71 32.77 -15.93
N TRP A 140 -6.06 31.49 -16.00
CA TRP A 140 -6.20 30.65 -14.81
C TRP A 140 -4.82 30.35 -14.20
N PHE A 141 -4.72 30.32 -12.87
CA PHE A 141 -3.45 30.09 -12.17
C PHE A 141 -2.84 28.72 -12.47
N HIS A 142 -3.66 27.69 -12.75
CA HIS A 142 -3.15 26.39 -13.15
C HIS A 142 -2.46 26.41 -14.53
N GLN A 143 -2.64 27.45 -15.34
CA GLN A 143 -2.00 27.62 -16.65
C GLN A 143 -0.71 28.47 -16.57
N TRP A 144 -0.31 28.94 -15.38
CA TRP A 144 0.85 29.84 -15.26
C TRP A 144 2.17 29.12 -15.55
N ALA A 145 3.09 29.85 -16.19
CA ALA A 145 4.31 29.30 -16.76
C ALA A 145 5.31 28.80 -15.71
N GLU A 146 5.54 29.55 -14.63
CA GLU A 146 6.54 29.23 -13.61
C GLU A 146 5.89 28.87 -12.27
N LEU A 147 6.16 27.67 -11.78
CA LEU A 147 5.61 27.13 -10.54
C LEU A 147 6.76 26.73 -9.61
N THR A 148 6.67 27.14 -8.35
CA THR A 148 7.36 26.46 -7.25
C THR A 148 6.31 25.92 -6.30
N VAL A 149 6.28 24.60 -6.15
CA VAL A 149 5.24 23.87 -5.42
C VAL A 149 5.88 23.18 -4.23
N ARG A 150 5.23 23.23 -3.08
CA ARG A 150 5.65 22.55 -1.85
C ARG A 150 4.46 21.86 -1.21
N TYR A 151 4.60 20.57 -0.92
CA TYR A 151 3.73 19.87 0.01
C TYR A 151 4.48 19.68 1.32
N ALA A 152 3.97 20.20 2.43
CA ALA A 152 4.54 19.95 3.75
C ALA A 152 3.46 20.12 4.81
N ASP A 153 3.48 19.28 5.85
CA ASP A 153 2.51 19.34 6.95
C ASP A 153 1.06 19.36 6.43
N GLY A 154 0.74 18.50 5.46
CA GLY A 154 -0.61 18.39 4.87
C GLY A 154 -1.07 19.59 4.03
N ARG A 155 -0.19 20.58 3.82
CA ARG A 155 -0.49 21.82 3.10
C ARG A 155 0.19 21.82 1.73
N MET A 156 -0.58 22.12 0.69
CA MET A 156 -0.04 22.48 -0.62
C MET A 156 0.24 23.98 -0.66
N THR A 157 1.44 24.36 -1.07
CA THR A 157 1.87 25.76 -1.23
C THR A 157 2.38 25.96 -2.64
N TYR A 158 1.87 26.98 -3.30
CA TYR A 158 2.22 27.36 -4.66
C TYR A 158 2.81 28.76 -4.65
N HIS A 159 3.86 28.95 -5.44
CA HIS A 159 4.38 30.25 -5.84
C HIS A 159 4.39 30.31 -7.36
N LEU A 160 3.68 31.29 -7.92
CA LEU A 160 3.40 31.38 -9.35
C LEU A 160 3.95 32.68 -9.91
N ARG A 161 4.54 32.58 -11.12
CA ARG A 161 4.86 33.72 -11.99
C ARG A 161 4.50 33.37 -13.43
N ASP A 162 4.20 34.41 -14.22
CA ASP A 162 3.87 34.23 -15.62
C ASP A 162 4.37 35.40 -16.47
N PRO A 163 5.04 35.16 -17.61
CA PRO A 163 5.50 36.21 -18.51
C PRO A 163 4.39 37.14 -19.02
N ALA A 164 3.13 36.69 -19.08
CA ALA A 164 2.00 37.54 -19.45
C ALA A 164 1.67 38.60 -18.38
N PHE A 165 2.18 38.40 -17.16
CA PHE A 165 1.95 39.23 -15.97
C PHE A 165 3.28 39.47 -15.21
N PRO A 166 4.26 40.17 -15.81
CA PRO A 166 5.65 40.19 -15.33
C PRO A 166 5.84 40.83 -13.94
N ASP A 167 4.98 41.78 -13.55
CA ASP A 167 5.05 42.48 -12.26
C ASP A 167 4.32 41.76 -11.12
N LEU A 168 3.65 40.64 -11.44
CA LEU A 168 2.80 39.91 -10.51
C LEU A 168 3.50 38.68 -9.95
N SER A 169 3.28 38.45 -8.65
CA SER A 169 3.56 37.15 -8.03
C SER A 169 2.37 36.70 -7.20
N VAL A 170 2.01 35.43 -7.34
CA VAL A 170 0.88 34.83 -6.64
C VAL A 170 1.39 33.72 -5.73
N SER A 171 0.84 33.65 -4.52
CA SER A 171 1.03 32.53 -3.61
C SER A 171 -0.31 31.99 -3.16
N ILE A 172 -0.47 30.67 -3.25
CA ILE A 172 -1.68 29.97 -2.82
C ILE A 172 -1.24 28.94 -1.80
N GLU A 173 -1.93 28.87 -0.67
CA GLU A 173 -1.72 27.83 0.34
C GLU A 173 -3.05 27.13 0.58
N ALA A 174 -3.10 25.81 0.43
CA ALA A 174 -4.31 25.00 0.44
C ALA A 174 -4.23 23.91 1.52
N LEU A 175 -5.28 23.82 2.33
CA LEU A 175 -5.43 22.86 3.43
C LEU A 175 -6.83 22.25 3.45
N PRO A 176 -6.98 20.96 3.80
CA PRO A 176 -8.30 20.41 4.06
C PRO A 176 -8.94 21.11 5.28
N LEU A 177 -10.24 21.39 5.21
CA LEU A 177 -11.01 21.96 6.34
C LEU A 177 -10.93 21.03 7.56
N ALA A 178 -11.08 21.59 8.76
CA ALA A 178 -11.04 20.83 10.02
C ALA A 178 -12.41 20.32 10.48
N ASP A 179 -13.49 21.03 10.12
CA ASP A 179 -14.85 20.79 10.65
C ASP A 179 -15.91 20.65 9.53
N ALA A 180 -15.44 20.38 8.30
CA ALA A 180 -16.27 20.12 7.11
C ALA A 180 -15.47 19.32 6.07
N ALA A 181 -16.16 18.69 5.13
CA ALA A 181 -15.53 17.95 4.03
C ALA A 181 -15.20 18.91 2.86
N GLY A 182 -14.01 19.50 2.88
CA GLY A 182 -13.61 20.44 1.83
C GLY A 182 -12.22 21.05 2.00
N LEU A 183 -12.03 22.22 1.39
CA LEU A 183 -10.77 22.95 1.26
C LEU A 183 -10.91 24.38 1.78
N VAL A 184 -9.87 24.87 2.44
CA VAL A 184 -9.59 26.31 2.59
C VAL A 184 -8.29 26.66 1.88
N ALA A 185 -8.33 27.69 1.04
CA ALA A 185 -7.20 28.21 0.28
C ALA A 185 -6.93 29.67 0.63
N ARG A 186 -5.71 29.98 1.09
CA ARG A 186 -5.23 31.35 1.31
C ARG A 186 -4.52 31.84 0.06
N VAL A 187 -5.02 32.91 -0.56
CA VAL A 187 -4.45 33.51 -1.77
C VAL A 187 -3.80 34.85 -1.43
N LYS A 188 -2.56 35.04 -1.87
CA LYS A 188 -1.78 36.28 -1.74
C LYS A 188 -1.30 36.71 -3.12
N ILE A 189 -1.58 37.95 -3.50
CA ILE A 189 -1.20 38.53 -4.79
C ILE A 189 -0.40 39.80 -4.52
N LYS A 190 0.82 39.88 -5.07
CA LYS A 190 1.70 41.04 -4.97
C LYS A 190 1.91 41.66 -6.35
N GLY A 191 1.85 43.00 -6.40
CA GLY A 191 2.05 43.77 -7.62
C GLY A 191 0.89 43.80 -8.63
N PRO A 192 -0.41 43.64 -8.25
CA PRO A 192 -1.48 43.84 -9.22
C PRO A 192 -1.50 45.27 -9.74
N ALA A 193 -1.77 45.42 -11.04
CA ALA A 193 -2.02 46.73 -11.63
C ALA A 193 -3.38 47.27 -11.17
N ALA A 194 -3.59 48.57 -11.36
CA ALA A 194 -4.88 49.19 -11.07
C ALA A 194 -5.98 48.53 -11.92
N GLY A 195 -7.09 48.13 -11.27
CA GLY A 195 -8.21 47.47 -11.94
C GLY A 195 -8.03 45.97 -12.19
N ALA A 196 -6.97 45.33 -11.69
CA ALA A 196 -6.86 43.88 -11.72
C ALA A 196 -7.97 43.23 -10.88
N GLU A 197 -8.53 42.12 -11.36
CA GLU A 197 -9.59 41.38 -10.68
C GLU A 197 -9.16 39.94 -10.44
N LEU A 198 -9.33 39.47 -9.20
CA LEU A 198 -9.23 38.05 -8.87
C LEU A 198 -10.54 37.38 -9.24
N VAL A 199 -10.47 36.30 -9.99
CA VAL A 199 -11.63 35.51 -10.40
C VAL A 199 -11.49 34.12 -9.84
N TRP A 200 -12.54 33.60 -9.22
CA TRP A 200 -12.62 32.18 -8.88
C TRP A 200 -14.00 31.64 -9.20
N ALA A 201 -14.05 30.37 -9.59
CA ALA A 201 -15.29 29.71 -9.95
C ALA A 201 -15.28 28.23 -9.57
N PHE A 202 -16.48 27.72 -9.30
CA PHE A 202 -16.72 26.34 -8.87
C PHE A 202 -17.93 25.73 -9.59
N GLY A 203 -17.79 24.48 -10.03
CA GLY A 203 -18.88 23.68 -10.57
C GLY A 203 -18.41 22.37 -11.20
N GLY A 204 -19.31 21.64 -11.85
CA GLY A 204 -19.02 20.40 -12.56
C GLY A 204 -19.08 19.17 -11.65
N ALA A 205 -20.16 19.03 -10.86
CA ALA A 205 -20.38 17.86 -10.02
C ALA A 205 -20.82 16.65 -10.87
N SER A 206 -19.85 15.98 -11.48
CA SER A 206 -20.08 14.88 -12.43
C SER A 206 -20.58 13.58 -11.81
N ALA A 207 -20.49 13.45 -10.49
CA ALA A 207 -20.82 12.23 -9.74
C ALA A 207 -20.00 11.00 -10.16
N PHE A 208 -18.78 11.23 -10.66
CA PHE A 208 -17.88 10.16 -11.07
C PHE A 208 -17.31 9.40 -9.87
N ALA A 209 -17.31 8.06 -9.94
CA ALA A 209 -16.71 7.19 -8.95
C ALA A 209 -15.20 7.04 -9.20
N THR A 210 -14.38 7.75 -8.41
CA THR A 210 -12.92 7.84 -8.63
C THR A 210 -12.12 6.61 -8.18
N ASN A 211 -12.77 5.60 -7.59
CA ASN A 211 -12.12 4.46 -6.93
C ASN A 211 -11.25 3.57 -7.82
N TYR A 212 -11.55 3.47 -9.12
CA TYR A 212 -10.98 2.41 -9.98
C TYR A 212 -10.22 2.94 -11.20
N SER A 213 -10.31 4.23 -11.53
CA SER A 213 -9.71 4.78 -12.75
C SER A 213 -9.15 6.17 -12.50
N MET A 214 -7.93 6.24 -11.98
CA MET A 214 -7.26 7.49 -11.61
C MET A 214 -6.75 8.31 -12.82
N SER A 215 -6.88 7.80 -14.04
CA SER A 215 -6.57 8.52 -15.28
C SER A 215 -7.81 8.82 -16.12
N ALA A 216 -9.00 8.72 -15.52
CA ALA A 216 -10.25 9.02 -16.18
C ALA A 216 -10.33 10.49 -16.62
N ARG A 217 -11.06 10.75 -17.72
CA ARG A 217 -11.19 12.09 -18.29
C ARG A 217 -11.94 13.05 -17.36
N GLU A 218 -12.78 12.51 -16.48
CA GLU A 218 -13.64 13.22 -15.53
C GLU A 218 -12.83 14.04 -14.51
N PHE A 219 -11.53 13.73 -14.32
CA PHE A 219 -10.62 14.58 -13.54
C PHE A 219 -10.26 15.91 -14.23
N THR A 220 -10.61 16.06 -15.50
CA THR A 220 -10.53 17.32 -16.24
C THR A 220 -11.95 17.86 -16.39
N PHE A 221 -12.15 19.15 -16.11
CA PHE A 221 -13.46 19.75 -16.25
C PHE A 221 -13.96 19.67 -17.70
N ALA A 222 -15.24 19.33 -17.87
CA ALA A 222 -15.97 19.42 -19.12
C ALA A 222 -17.33 20.10 -18.87
N PRO A 223 -17.83 20.96 -19.79
CA PRO A 223 -19.09 21.69 -19.62
C PRO A 223 -20.28 20.81 -19.25
N GLU A 224 -20.33 19.59 -19.79
CA GLU A 224 -21.42 18.63 -19.56
C GLU A 224 -21.51 18.18 -18.10
N HIS A 225 -20.42 18.32 -17.31
CA HIS A 225 -20.44 18.01 -15.89
C HIS A 225 -21.40 18.93 -15.11
N CYS A 226 -21.71 20.13 -15.62
CA CYS A 226 -22.63 21.07 -14.98
C CYS A 226 -24.11 20.77 -15.27
N ALA A 227 -24.43 19.84 -16.18
CA ALA A 227 -25.79 19.65 -16.71
C ALA A 227 -26.86 19.40 -15.63
N LYS A 228 -26.47 18.81 -14.49
CA LYS A 228 -27.33 18.54 -13.34
C LYS A 228 -27.10 19.47 -12.15
N ASP A 229 -26.15 20.40 -12.24
CA ASP A 229 -25.84 21.34 -11.17
C ASP A 229 -26.85 22.48 -11.14
N THR A 230 -27.29 22.85 -9.94
CA THR A 230 -28.04 24.09 -9.70
C THR A 230 -27.29 24.92 -8.67
N VAL A 231 -26.82 26.09 -9.07
CA VAL A 231 -26.12 27.03 -8.18
C VAL A 231 -27.14 28.02 -7.65
N GLU A 232 -27.17 28.21 -6.34
CA GLU A 232 -27.92 29.24 -5.63
C GLU A 232 -26.94 30.17 -4.90
N TRP A 233 -27.07 31.48 -5.09
CA TRP A 233 -26.39 32.47 -4.27
C TRP A 233 -27.24 32.83 -3.06
N ILE A 234 -26.67 32.83 -1.86
CA ILE A 234 -27.31 33.23 -0.61
C ILE A 234 -26.35 34.20 0.08
N GLU A 235 -26.71 35.49 0.11
CA GLU A 235 -25.81 36.56 0.56
C GLU A 235 -24.49 36.55 -0.24
N GLU A 236 -23.33 36.32 0.38
CA GLU A 236 -22.00 36.29 -0.27
C GLU A 236 -21.45 34.85 -0.47
N ARG A 237 -22.26 33.82 -0.21
CA ARG A 237 -21.92 32.40 -0.43
C ARG A 237 -22.78 31.77 -1.51
N PHE A 238 -22.26 30.76 -2.18
CA PHE A 238 -23.06 29.90 -3.06
C PHE A 238 -23.36 28.56 -2.39
N VAL A 239 -24.44 27.93 -2.84
CA VAL A 239 -24.76 26.52 -2.63
C VAL A 239 -24.97 25.88 -4.00
N LEU A 240 -24.17 24.87 -4.35
CA LEU A 240 -24.37 24.03 -5.52
C LEU A 240 -25.13 22.79 -5.08
N HIS A 241 -26.31 22.62 -5.64
CA HIS A 241 -27.20 21.48 -5.43
C HIS A 241 -26.97 20.43 -6.52
N ARG A 242 -26.67 19.20 -6.10
CA ARG A 242 -26.52 18.04 -6.99
C ARG A 242 -27.31 16.84 -6.49
N SER A 243 -28.45 16.58 -7.11
CA SER A 243 -29.28 15.36 -6.89
C SER A 243 -28.86 14.24 -7.82
N PHE A 244 -29.14 12.97 -7.49
CA PHE A 244 -28.64 11.79 -8.22
C PHE A 244 -29.75 10.93 -8.82
N ASP A 245 -29.48 10.29 -9.96
CA ASP A 245 -30.39 9.32 -10.61
C ASP A 245 -29.62 8.14 -11.24
N GLU A 246 -30.32 7.16 -11.82
CA GLU A 246 -29.74 5.92 -12.37
C GLU A 246 -28.69 6.12 -13.48
N SER A 247 -28.65 7.30 -14.13
CA SER A 247 -27.62 7.62 -15.12
C SER A 247 -26.28 7.98 -14.48
N ASP A 248 -26.25 8.31 -13.17
CA ASP A 248 -25.03 8.66 -12.46
C ASP A 248 -24.23 7.42 -12.07
N VAL A 249 -22.92 7.43 -12.36
CA VAL A 249 -22.05 6.25 -12.15
C VAL A 249 -21.95 5.87 -10.67
N CYS A 250 -21.92 6.86 -9.76
CA CYS A 250 -21.86 6.61 -8.32
C CYS A 250 -23.05 5.77 -7.80
N MET A 251 -24.20 5.76 -8.48
CA MET A 251 -25.35 4.94 -8.09
C MET A 251 -25.11 3.43 -8.22
N LYS A 252 -24.03 3.03 -8.90
CA LYS A 252 -23.58 1.63 -8.99
C LYS A 252 -22.71 1.20 -7.81
N GLU A 253 -22.15 2.15 -7.06
CA GLU A 253 -21.27 1.86 -5.92
C GLU A 253 -22.09 1.61 -4.65
N VAL A 254 -21.77 0.58 -3.88
CA VAL A 254 -22.56 0.17 -2.70
C VAL A 254 -22.49 1.12 -1.51
N SER A 255 -21.39 1.88 -1.43
CA SER A 255 -21.11 2.84 -0.36
C SER A 255 -21.72 4.23 -0.61
N THR A 256 -22.42 4.44 -1.73
CA THR A 256 -22.99 5.76 -2.08
C THR A 256 -24.26 6.04 -1.27
N ALA A 257 -24.29 7.15 -0.54
CA ALA A 257 -25.39 7.60 0.30
C ALA A 257 -26.70 7.72 -0.46
N ALA A 258 -26.66 8.21 -1.71
CA ALA A 258 -27.85 8.34 -2.57
C ALA A 258 -28.60 7.03 -2.83
N ARG A 259 -27.98 5.86 -2.64
CA ARG A 259 -28.66 4.55 -2.74
C ARG A 259 -29.46 4.20 -1.49
N HIS A 260 -29.08 4.76 -0.34
CA HIS A 260 -29.65 4.45 0.97
C HIS A 260 -30.57 5.57 1.48
N LEU A 261 -30.43 6.78 0.94
CA LEU A 261 -31.21 7.96 1.27
C LEU A 261 -31.93 8.48 0.01
N PRO A 262 -33.15 8.01 -0.28
CA PRO A 262 -33.95 8.51 -1.40
C PRO A 262 -34.17 10.02 -1.28
N GLY A 263 -33.79 10.78 -2.31
CA GLY A 263 -33.86 12.24 -2.29
C GLY A 263 -32.59 12.95 -1.80
N TRP A 264 -31.53 12.21 -1.48
CA TRP A 264 -30.23 12.79 -1.17
C TRP A 264 -29.77 13.78 -2.26
N CYS A 265 -29.42 14.98 -1.82
CA CYS A 265 -28.85 16.04 -2.64
C CYS A 265 -27.54 16.46 -2.00
N ALA A 266 -26.44 16.42 -2.74
CA ALA A 266 -25.20 17.00 -2.26
C ALA A 266 -25.30 18.53 -2.35
N GLU A 267 -25.12 19.19 -1.21
CA GLU A 267 -25.07 20.65 -1.10
C GLU A 267 -23.62 21.09 -0.89
N ILE A 268 -22.97 21.56 -1.96
CA ILE A 268 -21.61 22.06 -1.92
C ILE A 268 -21.65 23.57 -1.72
N GLU A 269 -21.07 24.04 -0.63
CA GLU A 269 -21.03 25.47 -0.32
C GLU A 269 -19.65 26.06 -0.64
N GLY A 270 -19.62 27.34 -1.00
CA GLY A 270 -18.37 28.08 -1.06
C GLY A 270 -18.53 29.58 -0.92
N ALA A 271 -17.47 30.19 -0.40
CA ALA A 271 -17.42 31.62 -0.09
C ALA A 271 -15.97 32.13 -0.19
N SER A 272 -15.82 33.44 -0.19
CA SER A 272 -14.50 34.06 -0.15
C SER A 272 -14.47 35.28 0.76
N SER A 273 -13.28 35.63 1.26
CA SER A 273 -13.12 36.74 2.19
C SER A 273 -12.98 38.11 1.51
N TRP A 274 -13.21 38.20 0.20
CA TRP A 274 -13.16 39.46 -0.53
C TRP A 274 -14.58 39.98 -0.74
N ALA A 275 -14.74 41.30 -0.65
CA ALA A 275 -15.91 41.95 -1.22
C ALA A 275 -15.87 41.75 -2.74
N ALA A 276 -16.74 40.88 -3.23
CA ALA A 276 -16.75 40.40 -4.61
C ALA A 276 -18.13 40.58 -5.23
N GLU A 277 -18.16 40.81 -6.54
CA GLU A 277 -19.38 40.62 -7.31
C GLU A 277 -19.54 39.12 -7.58
N GLN A 278 -20.78 38.64 -7.51
CA GLN A 278 -21.11 37.22 -7.64
C GLN A 278 -22.07 37.01 -8.81
N GLY A 279 -21.97 35.85 -9.46
CA GLY A 279 -22.75 35.59 -10.65
C GLY A 279 -22.78 34.12 -11.05
N PHE A 280 -23.41 33.88 -12.18
CA PHE A 280 -23.51 32.58 -12.82
C PHE A 280 -22.71 32.57 -14.12
N GLY A 281 -21.66 31.75 -14.17
CA GLY A 281 -20.80 31.61 -15.33
C GLY A 281 -21.28 30.52 -16.29
N ALA A 282 -21.09 30.75 -17.59
CA ALA A 282 -21.33 29.73 -18.61
C ALA A 282 -20.29 28.60 -18.49
N PRO A 283 -20.71 27.31 -18.47
CA PRO A 283 -19.78 26.18 -18.34
C PRO A 283 -18.69 26.13 -19.43
N ASP A 284 -19.01 26.47 -20.68
CA ASP A 284 -18.04 26.50 -21.78
C ASP A 284 -16.90 27.49 -21.50
N GLU A 285 -17.25 28.71 -21.06
CA GLU A 285 -16.28 29.77 -20.79
C GLU A 285 -15.43 29.51 -19.54
N PHE A 286 -15.95 28.73 -18.59
CA PHE A 286 -15.17 28.29 -17.42
C PHE A 286 -13.95 27.46 -17.83
N SER A 287 -14.10 26.66 -18.89
CA SER A 287 -13.00 25.87 -19.46
C SER A 287 -12.00 26.70 -20.28
N SER A 288 -12.45 27.85 -20.83
CA SER A 288 -11.66 28.73 -21.70
C SER A 288 -10.69 29.64 -20.93
N SER A 289 -11.20 30.70 -20.30
CA SER A 289 -10.38 31.70 -19.60
C SER A 289 -11.21 32.47 -18.56
N PRO A 290 -10.59 33.03 -17.50
CA PRO A 290 -11.32 33.85 -16.54
C PRO A 290 -11.81 35.18 -17.14
N LEU A 291 -11.23 35.64 -18.26
CA LEU A 291 -11.69 36.86 -18.94
C LEU A 291 -13.03 36.61 -19.64
N ASP A 292 -13.11 35.53 -20.41
CA ASP A 292 -14.32 35.16 -21.15
C ASP A 292 -15.44 34.74 -20.21
N LEU A 293 -15.10 34.05 -19.11
CA LEU A 293 -16.05 33.74 -18.04
C LEU A 293 -16.62 35.01 -17.41
N VAL A 294 -15.79 36.01 -17.10
CA VAL A 294 -16.27 37.27 -16.50
C VAL A 294 -17.12 38.07 -17.48
N ALA A 295 -16.78 38.05 -18.76
CA ALA A 295 -17.52 38.76 -19.81
C ALA A 295 -18.89 38.14 -20.08
N SER A 296 -19.01 36.82 -19.96
CA SER A 296 -20.25 36.06 -20.19
C SER A 296 -21.11 35.86 -18.93
N ALA A 297 -20.56 36.09 -17.74
CA ALA A 297 -21.25 35.83 -16.48
C ALA A 297 -22.49 36.72 -16.29
N ASP A 298 -23.57 36.10 -15.82
CA ASP A 298 -24.76 36.80 -15.38
C ASP A 298 -24.59 37.19 -13.90
N TRP A 299 -24.29 38.46 -13.66
CA TRP A 299 -23.98 39.02 -12.34
C TRP A 299 -25.26 39.34 -11.55
N THR A 300 -25.30 38.92 -10.29
CA THR A 300 -26.43 39.16 -9.39
C THR A 300 -26.00 39.94 -8.14
N ARG A 301 -26.91 40.75 -7.59
CA ARG A 301 -26.71 41.54 -6.36
C ARG A 301 -27.43 40.96 -5.13
N GLY A 302 -27.92 39.72 -5.22
CA GLY A 302 -28.65 39.07 -4.14
C GLY A 302 -28.94 37.60 -4.41
N ARG A 303 -29.98 37.08 -3.75
CA ARG A 303 -30.38 35.68 -3.85
C ARG A 303 -30.88 35.35 -5.27
N GLY A 304 -30.42 34.25 -5.82
CA GLY A 304 -30.84 33.76 -7.14
C GLY A 304 -30.35 32.34 -7.36
N ALA A 305 -31.03 31.58 -8.22
CA ALA A 305 -30.64 30.23 -8.57
C ALA A 305 -30.61 30.02 -10.08
N ARG A 306 -29.62 29.27 -10.59
CA ARG A 306 -29.49 28.92 -11.99
C ARG A 306 -28.98 27.49 -12.16
N ARG A 307 -29.58 26.77 -13.11
CA ARG A 307 -29.18 25.42 -13.51
C ARG A 307 -28.16 25.46 -14.64
N ASN A 308 -27.32 24.43 -14.75
CA ASN A 308 -26.31 24.27 -15.79
C ASN A 308 -25.38 25.48 -15.89
N CYS A 309 -24.78 25.84 -14.77
CA CYS A 309 -23.85 26.95 -14.66
C CYS A 309 -22.78 26.66 -13.61
N VAL A 310 -21.74 27.49 -13.59
CA VAL A 310 -20.76 27.51 -12.49
C VAL A 310 -21.00 28.73 -11.60
N ALA A 311 -20.72 28.58 -10.30
CA ALA A 311 -20.65 29.73 -9.41
C ALA A 311 -19.39 30.53 -9.76
N VAL A 312 -19.50 31.84 -9.95
CA VAL A 312 -18.34 32.72 -10.22
C VAL A 312 -18.36 33.94 -9.31
N GLN A 313 -17.19 34.31 -8.79
CA GLN A 313 -16.96 35.58 -8.11
C GLN A 313 -15.81 36.35 -8.77
N ARG A 314 -15.96 37.67 -8.85
CA ARG A 314 -14.87 38.60 -9.20
C ARG A 314 -14.64 39.61 -8.09
N ALA A 315 -13.39 39.74 -7.66
CA ALA A 315 -12.98 40.68 -6.62
C ALA A 315 -11.95 41.66 -7.16
N ARG A 316 -12.23 42.96 -7.08
CA ARG A 316 -11.28 44.01 -7.47
C ARG A 316 -10.12 44.10 -6.50
N LEU A 317 -8.90 44.04 -7.03
CA LEU A 317 -7.67 44.12 -6.24
C LEU A 317 -7.27 45.60 -6.08
N SER A 318 -7.72 46.23 -4.99
CA SER A 318 -7.45 47.65 -4.71
C SER A 318 -6.10 47.92 -4.04
N ARG A 319 -5.38 46.87 -3.62
CA ARG A 319 -4.11 46.98 -2.89
C ARG A 319 -2.98 46.31 -3.67
N ARG A 320 -1.79 46.94 -3.66
CA ARG A 320 -0.54 46.33 -4.18
C ARG A 320 -0.19 44.98 -3.54
N ASN A 321 -0.72 44.70 -2.35
CA ASN A 321 -0.60 43.42 -1.66
C ASN A 321 -2.01 42.97 -1.23
N ALA A 322 -2.67 42.17 -2.05
CA ALA A 322 -3.98 41.60 -1.75
C ALA A 322 -3.82 40.23 -1.08
N ARG A 323 -4.65 39.97 -0.05
CA ARG A 323 -4.70 38.68 0.65
C ARG A 323 -6.15 38.37 1.01
N GLY A 324 -6.55 37.13 0.81
CA GLY A 324 -7.84 36.62 1.26
C GLY A 324 -7.90 35.10 1.24
N TYR A 325 -9.10 34.57 1.47
CA TYR A 325 -9.38 33.16 1.62
C TYR A 325 -10.50 32.74 0.69
N ILE A 326 -10.41 31.52 0.15
CA ILE A 326 -11.48 30.82 -0.57
C ILE A 326 -11.78 29.56 0.23
N VAL A 327 -13.05 29.28 0.50
CA VAL A 327 -13.50 28.03 1.12
C VAL A 327 -14.50 27.35 0.20
N VAL A 328 -14.38 26.04 0.04
CA VAL A 328 -15.35 25.20 -0.67
C VAL A 328 -15.46 23.86 0.04
N GLY A 329 -16.66 23.36 0.28
CA GLY A 329 -16.85 22.07 0.94
C GLY A 329 -18.31 21.70 1.14
N VAL A 330 -18.52 20.54 1.75
CA VAL A 330 -19.82 20.02 2.17
C VAL A 330 -19.80 19.84 3.68
N GLY A 331 -20.87 20.23 4.34
CA GLY A 331 -21.09 19.92 5.75
C GLY A 331 -21.91 20.98 6.47
N ARG A 332 -22.49 20.59 7.61
CA ARG A 332 -23.42 21.39 8.41
C ARG A 332 -22.80 22.68 8.97
N ASN A 333 -21.48 22.70 9.10
CA ASN A 333 -20.73 23.87 9.58
C ASN A 333 -20.32 24.84 8.45
N MET A 334 -20.66 24.58 7.19
CA MET A 334 -20.21 25.41 6.06
C MET A 334 -20.73 26.86 6.12
N ALA A 335 -21.91 27.08 6.69
CA ALA A 335 -22.42 28.44 6.94
C ALA A 335 -21.51 29.23 7.90
N GLU A 336 -20.98 28.61 8.96
CA GLU A 336 -20.05 29.25 9.90
C GLU A 336 -18.64 29.40 9.30
N VAL A 337 -18.17 28.38 8.58
CA VAL A 337 -16.91 28.44 7.81
C VAL A 337 -16.92 29.61 6.81
N SER A 338 -18.08 29.88 6.20
CA SER A 338 -18.27 30.99 5.26
C SER A 338 -18.31 32.35 5.93
N LYS A 339 -18.65 32.45 7.22
CA LYS A 339 -18.64 33.71 7.98
C LYS A 339 -17.23 34.10 8.47
N ASP A 340 -16.42 33.12 8.89
CA ASP A 340 -15.04 33.36 9.35
C ASP A 340 -14.04 32.37 8.73
N GLN A 341 -13.66 32.63 7.47
CA GLN A 341 -12.67 31.80 6.76
C GLN A 341 -11.27 31.87 7.40
N HIS A 342 -10.97 32.92 8.17
CA HIS A 342 -9.70 33.03 8.88
C HIS A 342 -9.65 32.06 10.07
N ALA A 343 -10.74 31.92 10.82
CA ALA A 343 -10.88 30.89 11.85
C ALA A 343 -10.79 29.48 11.25
N ALA A 344 -11.49 29.23 10.14
CA ALA A 344 -11.42 27.96 9.43
C ALA A 344 -9.96 27.62 9.00
N TRP A 345 -9.20 28.61 8.52
CA TRP A 345 -7.78 28.44 8.21
C TRP A 345 -6.92 28.05 9.43
N ARG A 346 -7.18 28.66 10.60
CA ARG A 346 -6.46 28.31 11.84
C ARG A 346 -6.76 26.87 12.26
N ALA A 347 -8.05 26.50 12.32
CA ALA A 347 -8.47 25.15 12.69
C ALA A 347 -7.89 24.09 11.73
N ALA A 348 -7.94 24.34 10.41
CA ALA A 348 -7.30 23.49 9.40
C ALA A 348 -5.79 23.33 9.63
N SER A 349 -5.10 24.43 9.96
CA SER A 349 -3.66 24.42 10.25
C SER A 349 -3.32 23.64 11.52
N GLU A 350 -4.13 23.77 12.57
CA GLU A 350 -3.98 23.06 13.84
C GLU A 350 -4.19 21.56 13.66
N ARG A 351 -5.26 21.14 12.97
CA ARG A 351 -5.50 19.72 12.62
C ARG A 351 -4.33 19.14 11.83
N SER A 352 -3.85 19.86 10.82
CA SER A 352 -2.72 19.40 9.99
C SER A 352 -1.43 19.25 10.80
N THR A 353 -1.17 20.19 11.71
CA THR A 353 -0.03 20.13 12.63
C THR A 353 -0.13 18.91 13.56
N ALA A 354 -1.32 18.62 14.10
CA ALA A 354 -1.53 17.47 14.97
C ALA A 354 -1.26 16.14 14.25
N ILE A 355 -1.62 16.02 12.96
CA ILE A 355 -1.31 14.84 12.14
C ILE A 355 0.20 14.74 11.88
N ALA A 356 0.81 15.81 11.40
CA ALA A 356 2.23 15.83 11.01
C ALA A 356 3.20 15.55 12.18
N GLN A 357 2.77 15.79 13.41
CA GLN A 357 3.59 15.63 14.62
C GLN A 357 3.46 14.27 15.31
N ARG A 358 2.62 13.36 14.80
CA ARG A 358 2.41 12.03 15.40
C ARG A 358 3.67 11.17 15.43
N VAL A 359 4.42 11.18 14.32
CA VAL A 359 5.74 10.56 14.22
C VAL A 359 6.67 11.52 13.49
N VAL A 360 7.77 11.88 14.14
CA VAL A 360 8.83 12.70 13.55
C VAL A 360 10.15 11.98 13.74
N VAL A 361 10.91 11.83 12.66
CA VAL A 361 12.23 11.21 12.70
C VAL A 361 13.30 12.21 12.30
N THR A 362 14.54 11.91 12.68
CA THR A 362 15.72 12.60 12.20
C THR A 362 16.80 11.57 11.92
N SER A 363 17.33 11.58 10.71
CA SER A 363 18.35 10.64 10.25
C SER A 363 19.32 11.32 9.27
N PRO A 364 20.40 10.63 8.86
CA PRO A 364 21.25 11.07 7.76
C PRO A 364 20.56 11.06 6.39
N ASP A 365 19.39 10.41 6.24
CA ASP A 365 18.63 10.35 4.98
C ASP A 365 17.44 11.34 5.01
N PRO A 366 17.55 12.49 4.32
CA PRO A 366 16.49 13.50 4.33
C PRO A 366 15.21 13.04 3.59
N TYR A 367 15.30 12.05 2.69
CA TYR A 367 14.12 11.51 2.01
C TYR A 367 13.30 10.64 2.95
N LEU A 368 13.95 9.84 3.80
CA LEU A 368 13.28 9.10 4.87
C LEU A 368 12.57 10.06 5.83
N ASP A 369 13.28 11.09 6.31
CA ASP A 369 12.75 12.05 7.27
C ASP A 369 11.50 12.77 6.75
N ALA A 370 11.54 13.19 5.47
CA ALA A 370 10.39 13.77 4.79
C ALA A 370 9.25 12.76 4.60
N ALA A 371 9.56 11.53 4.16
CA ALA A 371 8.59 10.48 3.90
C ALA A 371 7.76 10.10 5.13
N VAL A 372 8.39 9.96 6.30
CA VAL A 372 7.67 9.63 7.54
C VAL A 372 6.57 10.65 7.87
N GLY A 373 6.86 11.95 7.70
CA GLY A 373 5.86 13.00 7.91
C GLY A 373 4.72 12.97 6.89
N MET A 374 5.02 12.71 5.62
CA MET A 374 4.01 12.64 4.55
C MET A 374 3.11 11.40 4.70
N MET A 375 3.70 10.27 5.08
CA MET A 375 2.98 9.01 5.24
C MET A 375 2.00 9.04 6.42
N ALA A 376 2.21 9.89 7.43
CA ALA A 376 1.19 10.16 8.45
C ALA A 376 -0.15 10.62 7.81
N PHE A 377 -0.11 11.47 6.79
CA PHE A 377 -1.33 11.90 6.09
C PHE A 377 -1.93 10.80 5.23
N SER A 378 -1.11 9.97 4.56
CA SER A 378 -1.62 8.81 3.83
C SER A 378 -2.26 7.77 4.75
N THR A 379 -1.69 7.53 5.93
CA THR A 379 -2.32 6.68 6.97
C THR A 379 -3.59 7.30 7.53
N GLU A 380 -3.64 8.62 7.77
CA GLU A 380 -4.87 9.31 8.15
C GLU A 380 -5.96 9.15 7.08
N GLY A 381 -5.53 9.23 5.81
CA GLY A 381 -6.35 9.09 4.62
C GLY A 381 -6.97 7.71 4.41
N THR A 382 -6.55 6.66 5.13
CA THR A 382 -7.24 5.36 5.07
C THR A 382 -8.42 5.30 6.03
N TRP A 383 -8.57 6.24 6.97
CA TRP A 383 -9.70 6.23 7.90
C TRP A 383 -11.02 6.62 7.21
N GLY A 384 -12.04 5.78 7.33
CA GLY A 384 -13.34 5.96 6.70
C GLY A 384 -14.52 6.09 7.66
N ASP A 385 -14.31 6.53 8.90
CA ASP A 385 -15.29 6.69 10.00
C ASP A 385 -15.89 5.40 10.57
N LEU A 386 -16.18 4.45 9.70
CA LEU A 386 -16.66 3.13 10.04
C LEU A 386 -15.50 2.17 10.38
N ALA A 387 -14.49 2.18 9.52
CA ALA A 387 -13.31 1.32 9.60
C ALA A 387 -12.15 1.98 8.85
N ILE A 388 -10.95 1.44 9.04
CA ILE A 388 -9.83 1.68 8.13
C ILE A 388 -10.15 1.01 6.79
N LEU A 389 -10.19 1.81 5.74
CA LEU A 389 -10.51 1.41 4.38
C LEU A 389 -9.28 0.80 3.69
N HIS A 390 -9.54 0.04 2.63
CA HIS A 390 -8.56 -0.66 1.84
C HIS A 390 -7.62 0.25 1.03
N GLY A 391 -8.04 1.49 0.76
CA GLY A 391 -7.17 2.56 0.31
C GLY A 391 -7.78 3.93 0.58
N GLY A 392 -6.92 4.95 0.58
CA GLY A 392 -7.30 6.34 0.82
C GLY A 392 -7.82 7.07 -0.42
N TRP A 393 -7.58 6.52 -1.60
CA TRP A 393 -8.10 7.06 -2.87
C TRP A 393 -8.61 5.95 -3.79
N SER A 394 -7.77 4.97 -4.11
CA SER A 394 -8.24 3.73 -4.75
C SER A 394 -8.88 2.83 -3.70
N TRP A 395 -9.89 2.04 -4.07
CA TRP A 395 -10.48 1.03 -3.19
C TRP A 395 -10.93 1.55 -1.81
N ARG A 396 -11.69 2.66 -1.77
CA ARG A 396 -12.25 3.25 -0.53
C ARG A 396 -13.38 2.39 0.07
N GLN A 397 -13.10 1.14 0.39
CA GLN A 397 -14.01 0.12 0.93
C GLN A 397 -13.46 -0.46 2.23
N ALA A 398 -14.34 -0.78 3.18
CA ALA A 398 -14.03 -1.35 4.48
C ALA A 398 -13.83 -2.87 4.37
N TYR A 399 -12.70 -3.26 3.78
CA TYR A 399 -12.27 -4.65 3.77
C TYR A 399 -11.76 -5.09 5.16
N LEU A 400 -12.03 -6.34 5.52
CA LEU A 400 -11.64 -6.94 6.81
C LEU A 400 -10.12 -7.05 7.00
N GLY A 401 -9.40 -7.36 5.91
CA GLY A 401 -7.98 -7.69 5.96
C GLY A 401 -7.10 -6.67 5.26
N TRP A 402 -6.06 -7.16 4.59
CA TRP A 402 -5.08 -6.35 3.84
C TRP A 402 -4.14 -5.49 4.68
N ARG A 403 -3.75 -6.00 5.87
CA ARG A 403 -2.68 -5.45 6.74
C ARG A 403 -2.75 -3.93 6.97
N GLY A 404 -3.93 -3.33 6.82
CA GLY A 404 -4.14 -1.88 6.80
C GLY A 404 -4.08 -1.22 8.18
N TRP A 405 -4.12 -2.00 9.27
CA TRP A 405 -4.27 -1.47 10.63
C TRP A 405 -2.92 -1.28 11.36
N TYR A 406 -1.85 -1.92 10.91
CA TYR A 406 -0.53 -1.84 11.56
C TYR A 406 -0.01 -0.39 11.63
N GLY A 407 -0.04 0.33 10.50
CA GLY A 407 0.39 1.72 10.43
C GLY A 407 -0.44 2.62 11.34
N SER A 408 -1.76 2.42 11.41
CA SER A 408 -2.63 3.20 12.29
C SER A 408 -2.26 3.04 13.76
N ASN A 409 -1.94 1.81 14.23
CA ASN A 409 -1.39 1.60 15.57
C ASN A 409 -0.04 2.29 15.75
N CYS A 410 0.87 2.17 14.77
CA CYS A 410 2.20 2.78 14.80
C CYS A 410 2.14 4.33 14.94
N TYR A 411 1.24 4.99 14.21
CA TYR A 411 1.00 6.44 14.31
C TYR A 411 0.11 6.83 15.51
N GLY A 412 -0.37 5.86 16.29
CA GLY A 412 -1.14 6.05 17.52
C GLY A 412 -2.62 6.39 17.31
N TRP A 413 -3.22 5.91 16.23
CA TRP A 413 -4.67 5.92 16.00
C TRP A 413 -5.31 4.59 16.44
N THR A 414 -4.99 4.14 17.66
CA THR A 414 -5.50 2.88 18.20
C THR A 414 -7.02 2.93 18.41
N ASP A 415 -7.59 4.11 18.64
CA ASP A 415 -9.04 4.35 18.69
C ASP A 415 -9.74 3.97 17.37
N ARG A 416 -9.14 4.32 16.23
CA ARG A 416 -9.66 3.99 14.89
C ARG A 416 -9.55 2.49 14.60
N VAL A 417 -8.49 1.84 15.06
CA VAL A 417 -8.33 0.39 14.95
C VAL A 417 -9.36 -0.33 15.83
N ARG A 418 -9.57 0.12 17.08
CA ARG A 418 -10.64 -0.39 17.95
C ARG A 418 -11.99 -0.32 17.25
N ARG A 419 -12.34 0.85 16.70
CA ARG A 419 -13.60 1.04 15.98
C ARG A 419 -13.71 0.12 14.76
N SER A 420 -12.63 -0.10 14.03
CA SER A 420 -12.59 -1.03 12.90
C SER A 420 -12.90 -2.47 13.36
N ILE A 421 -12.30 -2.92 14.46
CA ILE A 421 -12.56 -4.24 15.06
C ILE A 421 -14.05 -4.36 15.44
N GLU A 422 -14.59 -3.38 16.15
CA GLU A 422 -16.01 -3.36 16.55
C GLU A 422 -16.93 -3.41 15.32
N SER A 423 -16.68 -2.61 14.29
CA SER A 423 -17.48 -2.59 13.06
C SER A 423 -17.45 -3.92 12.32
N HIS A 424 -16.27 -4.55 12.18
CA HIS A 424 -16.15 -5.85 11.50
C HIS A 424 -16.80 -6.98 12.29
N THR A 425 -16.60 -7.00 13.60
CA THR A 425 -17.18 -8.02 14.49
C THR A 425 -18.70 -7.87 14.64
N THR A 426 -19.25 -6.66 14.47
CA THR A 426 -20.69 -6.40 14.56
C THR A 426 -21.39 -6.60 13.22
N LEU A 427 -20.95 -5.89 12.18
CA LEU A 427 -21.63 -5.80 10.89
C LEU A 427 -21.18 -6.89 9.91
N GLY A 428 -19.96 -7.40 10.06
CA GLY A 428 -19.35 -8.40 9.18
C GLY A 428 -19.56 -9.84 9.62
N LEU A 429 -20.06 -10.11 10.83
CA LEU A 429 -20.19 -11.47 11.36
C LEU A 429 -21.27 -12.28 10.63
N ALA A 430 -20.86 -13.37 9.98
CA ALA A 430 -21.77 -14.36 9.44
C ALA A 430 -22.35 -15.22 10.57
N ARG A 431 -23.66 -15.11 10.79
CA ARG A 431 -24.35 -15.80 11.91
C ARG A 431 -24.95 -17.15 11.52
N THR A 432 -25.16 -17.40 10.24
CA THR A 432 -25.85 -18.59 9.72
C THR A 432 -25.17 -19.10 8.45
N GLY A 433 -25.58 -20.29 7.98
CA GLY A 433 -25.07 -20.90 6.75
C GLY A 433 -23.67 -21.52 6.90
N GLU A 434 -23.05 -21.87 5.77
CA GLU A 434 -21.75 -22.54 5.74
C GLU A 434 -20.61 -21.68 6.31
N ASP A 435 -20.78 -20.35 6.30
CA ASP A 435 -19.78 -19.41 6.79
C ASP A 435 -20.03 -18.93 8.23
N ALA A 436 -20.97 -19.55 8.95
CA ALA A 436 -21.28 -19.18 10.34
C ALA A 436 -20.01 -19.18 11.22
N GLY A 437 -19.79 -18.06 11.93
CA GLY A 437 -18.61 -17.84 12.78
C GLY A 437 -17.48 -17.06 12.12
N ALA A 438 -17.47 -16.91 10.80
CA ALA A 438 -16.48 -16.08 10.11
C ALA A 438 -16.93 -14.62 9.95
N LEU A 439 -15.97 -13.75 9.66
CA LEU A 439 -16.20 -12.36 9.30
C LEU A 439 -16.16 -12.18 7.78
N SER A 440 -17.04 -11.32 7.29
CA SER A 440 -17.17 -11.00 5.88
C SER A 440 -15.96 -10.24 5.35
N SER A 441 -15.65 -10.45 4.06
CA SER A 441 -14.53 -9.78 3.41
C SER A 441 -14.69 -8.25 3.34
N LYS A 442 -15.93 -7.72 3.31
CA LYS A 442 -16.25 -6.29 3.28
C LYS A 442 -17.51 -5.99 4.10
N ILE A 443 -17.57 -4.84 4.78
CA ILE A 443 -18.73 -4.46 5.60
C ILE A 443 -19.90 -3.90 4.76
N GLU A 444 -19.60 -3.30 3.61
CA GLU A 444 -20.62 -2.65 2.75
C GLU A 444 -21.66 -3.62 2.18
N HIS A 445 -21.44 -4.92 2.28
CA HIS A 445 -22.33 -5.97 1.79
C HIS A 445 -22.86 -6.83 2.93
N GLU A 446 -23.91 -7.59 2.64
CA GLU A 446 -24.36 -8.67 3.53
C GLU A 446 -23.21 -9.66 3.82
N PRO A 447 -23.13 -10.20 5.05
CA PRO A 447 -22.01 -11.05 5.45
C PRO A 447 -21.76 -12.22 4.49
N SER A 448 -20.60 -12.19 3.85
CA SER A 448 -20.11 -13.25 2.97
C SER A 448 -18.58 -13.31 2.98
N VAL A 449 -18.03 -14.52 2.96
CA VAL A 449 -16.57 -14.75 2.94
C VAL A 449 -16.15 -15.12 1.53
N TYR A 450 -15.70 -14.12 0.77
CA TYR A 450 -15.12 -14.33 -0.55
C TYR A 450 -13.59 -14.42 -0.47
N TYR A 451 -12.96 -13.40 0.12
CA TYR A 451 -11.56 -13.41 0.54
C TYR A 451 -11.44 -13.97 1.97
N ASN A 452 -10.55 -14.93 2.21
CA ASN A 452 -10.25 -15.32 3.59
C ASN A 452 -9.31 -14.31 4.25
N MET A 453 -9.89 -13.21 4.71
CA MET A 453 -9.17 -12.16 5.44
C MET A 453 -9.26 -12.35 6.97
N ASN A 454 -9.82 -13.46 7.44
CA ASN A 454 -10.00 -13.74 8.85
C ASN A 454 -8.66 -14.01 9.56
N GLU A 455 -7.75 -14.75 8.93
CA GLU A 455 -6.38 -14.97 9.40
C GLU A 455 -5.62 -13.64 9.62
N VAL A 456 -5.72 -12.72 8.65
CA VAL A 456 -5.11 -11.39 8.72
C VAL A 456 -5.78 -10.54 9.80
N PHE A 457 -7.11 -10.64 9.94
CA PHE A 457 -7.85 -9.98 11.01
C PHE A 457 -7.36 -10.42 12.40
N LEU A 458 -7.16 -11.72 12.62
CA LEU A 458 -6.66 -12.26 13.89
C LEU A 458 -5.30 -11.66 14.26
N ASP A 459 -4.38 -11.54 13.29
CA ASP A 459 -3.08 -10.92 13.56
C ASP A 459 -3.16 -9.40 13.79
N GLN A 460 -4.03 -8.69 13.05
CA GLN A 460 -4.24 -7.26 13.29
C GLN A 460 -4.88 -6.98 14.65
N VAL A 461 -5.77 -7.86 15.14
CA VAL A 461 -6.32 -7.81 16.51
C VAL A 461 -5.23 -8.08 17.55
N ARG A 462 -4.37 -9.08 17.33
CA ARG A 462 -3.18 -9.31 18.18
C ARG A 462 -2.31 -8.06 18.23
N HIS A 463 -1.95 -7.50 17.08
CA HIS A 463 -1.11 -6.30 17.00
C HIS A 463 -1.75 -5.09 17.69
N TYR A 464 -3.07 -4.92 17.56
CA TYR A 464 -3.80 -3.92 18.34
C TYR A 464 -3.65 -4.17 19.85
N PHE A 465 -3.87 -5.40 20.30
CA PHE A 465 -3.76 -5.76 21.71
C PHE A 465 -2.34 -5.54 22.25
N ASP A 466 -1.29 -5.83 21.47
CA ASP A 466 0.10 -5.54 21.83
C ASP A 466 0.35 -4.04 22.08
N TYR A 467 -0.35 -3.16 21.37
CA TYR A 467 -0.26 -1.70 21.49
C TYR A 467 -1.19 -1.10 22.55
N THR A 468 -2.23 -1.80 23.01
CA THR A 468 -3.27 -1.20 23.87
C THR A 468 -3.45 -1.92 25.21
N ASN A 469 -3.22 -3.23 25.26
CA ASN A 469 -3.65 -4.11 26.35
C ASN A 469 -5.15 -3.94 26.68
N ASP A 470 -5.98 -3.76 25.66
CA ASP A 470 -7.41 -3.50 25.80
C ASP A 470 -8.21 -4.77 26.14
N LEU A 471 -8.13 -5.19 27.39
CA LEU A 471 -8.78 -6.41 27.88
C LEU A 471 -10.31 -6.35 27.80
N ASP A 472 -10.90 -5.16 27.79
CA ASP A 472 -12.35 -5.00 27.69
C ASP A 472 -12.83 -5.33 26.30
N LEU A 473 -12.22 -4.75 25.26
CA LEU A 473 -12.53 -5.15 23.89
C LEU A 473 -12.25 -6.64 23.67
N MET A 474 -11.11 -7.14 24.16
CA MET A 474 -10.76 -8.55 23.96
C MET A 474 -11.79 -9.49 24.59
N ARG A 475 -12.33 -9.15 25.76
CA ARG A 475 -13.40 -9.93 26.42
C ARG A 475 -14.68 -9.93 25.60
N ASP A 476 -15.06 -8.77 25.04
CA ASP A 476 -16.28 -8.62 24.24
C ASP A 476 -16.21 -9.44 22.94
N ILE A 477 -15.05 -9.42 22.26
CA ILE A 477 -14.89 -10.11 20.98
C ILE A 477 -14.39 -11.55 21.10
N TYR A 478 -13.98 -12.02 22.28
CA TYR A 478 -13.40 -13.35 22.47
C TYR A 478 -14.25 -14.47 21.84
N PRO A 479 -15.57 -14.56 22.08
CA PRO A 479 -16.42 -15.59 21.44
C PRO A 479 -16.43 -15.52 19.91
N ILE A 480 -16.23 -14.33 19.34
CA ILE A 480 -16.15 -14.13 17.90
C ILE A 480 -14.82 -14.66 17.37
N LEU A 481 -13.70 -14.41 18.08
CA LEU A 481 -12.40 -14.96 17.72
C LEU A 481 -12.41 -16.50 17.76
N GLU A 482 -13.08 -17.09 18.75
CA GLU A 482 -13.31 -18.55 18.82
C GLU A 482 -14.10 -19.05 17.60
N GLY A 483 -15.17 -18.34 17.23
CA GLY A 483 -15.99 -18.65 16.07
C GLY A 483 -15.21 -18.60 14.76
N VAL A 484 -14.32 -17.61 14.61
CA VAL A 484 -13.46 -17.44 13.44
C VAL A 484 -12.49 -18.61 13.31
N VAL A 485 -11.73 -18.93 14.38
CA VAL A 485 -10.79 -20.06 14.34
C VAL A 485 -11.51 -21.40 14.15
N ALA A 486 -12.68 -21.57 14.75
CA ALA A 486 -13.50 -22.74 14.51
C ALA A 486 -13.94 -22.83 13.04
N TRP A 487 -14.24 -21.71 12.38
CA TRP A 487 -14.57 -21.69 10.95
C TRP A 487 -13.36 -22.05 10.09
N GLU A 488 -12.17 -21.48 10.38
CA GLU A 488 -10.91 -21.81 9.69
C GLU A 488 -10.66 -23.33 9.73
N ASN A 489 -10.78 -23.94 10.91
CA ASN A 489 -10.60 -25.38 11.09
C ASN A 489 -11.61 -26.22 10.29
N ARG A 490 -12.86 -25.76 10.17
CA ARG A 490 -13.91 -26.49 9.45
C ARG A 490 -13.85 -26.33 7.93
N ARG A 491 -13.22 -25.26 7.43
CA ARG A 491 -13.32 -24.84 6.02
C ARG A 491 -12.00 -24.80 5.28
N LEU A 492 -10.88 -24.73 5.99
CA LEU A 492 -9.56 -24.47 5.42
C LEU A 492 -8.46 -25.33 6.02
N GLN A 493 -8.79 -26.45 6.69
CA GLN A 493 -7.81 -27.41 7.20
C GLN A 493 -7.93 -28.79 6.51
N PRO A 494 -7.46 -28.95 5.26
CA PRO A 494 -7.56 -30.20 4.51
C PRO A 494 -7.00 -31.40 5.30
N GLY A 495 -7.81 -32.46 5.39
CA GLY A 495 -7.47 -33.70 6.11
C GLY A 495 -7.38 -33.58 7.63
N GLY A 496 -7.59 -32.39 8.22
CA GLY A 496 -7.45 -32.17 9.67
C GLY A 496 -6.02 -32.40 10.18
N GLU A 497 -5.02 -32.31 9.31
CA GLU A 497 -3.63 -32.72 9.59
C GLU A 497 -2.72 -31.60 10.13
N GLY A 498 -3.30 -30.52 10.66
CA GLY A 498 -2.55 -29.41 11.26
C GLY A 498 -1.97 -28.39 10.28
N LEU A 499 -2.22 -28.51 8.98
CA LEU A 499 -1.86 -27.50 7.98
C LEU A 499 -3.12 -26.95 7.29
N TYR A 500 -3.05 -25.70 6.85
CA TYR A 500 -4.19 -24.96 6.30
C TYR A 500 -3.98 -24.66 4.82
N GLU A 501 -5.06 -24.63 4.06
CA GLU A 501 -5.03 -24.13 2.69
C GLU A 501 -5.18 -22.61 2.65
N ASN A 502 -4.53 -22.00 1.68
CA ASN A 502 -4.72 -20.59 1.40
C ASN A 502 -5.90 -20.39 0.44
N SER A 503 -6.86 -19.55 0.85
CA SER A 503 -8.03 -19.14 0.08
C SER A 503 -8.11 -17.61 0.02
N LEU A 504 -7.35 -17.01 -0.91
CA LEU A 504 -7.33 -15.56 -1.14
C LEU A 504 -7.00 -14.72 0.12
N ASN A 505 -5.98 -15.09 0.90
CA ASN A 505 -5.63 -14.44 2.18
C ASN A 505 -4.37 -13.52 2.11
N THR A 506 -3.77 -13.34 0.94
CA THR A 506 -2.57 -12.52 0.69
C THR A 506 -2.91 -11.15 0.12
N TRP A 507 -1.93 -10.24 0.15
CA TRP A 507 -1.87 -9.10 -0.78
C TRP A 507 -2.00 -9.51 -2.25
N ILE A 508 -1.55 -10.72 -2.50
CA ILE A 508 -1.39 -11.33 -3.79
C ILE A 508 -2.64 -12.22 -4.11
N SER A 509 -3.77 -11.95 -3.47
CA SER A 509 -4.85 -12.94 -3.34
C SER A 509 -5.45 -13.42 -4.65
N ASP A 510 -5.67 -12.56 -5.64
CA ASP A 510 -6.60 -12.87 -6.75
C ASP A 510 -6.22 -14.10 -7.59
N SER A 511 -4.96 -14.53 -7.55
CA SER A 511 -4.47 -15.74 -8.24
C SER A 511 -4.16 -16.93 -7.31
N HIS A 512 -4.25 -16.76 -5.99
CA HIS A 512 -3.93 -17.78 -4.98
C HIS A 512 -5.12 -18.70 -4.65
N TRP A 513 -5.23 -19.79 -5.42
CA TRP A 513 -6.21 -20.87 -5.19
C TRP A 513 -5.53 -22.23 -5.12
N TYR A 514 -5.17 -22.68 -3.91
CA TYR A 514 -4.40 -23.91 -3.72
C TYR A 514 -5.25 -25.18 -3.68
N ILE A 515 -6.57 -25.05 -3.54
CA ILE A 515 -7.58 -26.11 -3.73
C ILE A 515 -7.19 -27.40 -2.99
N GLU A 516 -7.34 -27.40 -1.67
CA GLU A 516 -6.88 -28.46 -0.75
C GLU A 516 -5.37 -28.49 -0.49
N GLY A 517 -4.55 -27.70 -1.20
CA GLY A 517 -3.12 -27.61 -0.95
C GLY A 517 -2.81 -27.07 0.45
N GLN A 518 -1.93 -27.74 1.18
CA GLN A 518 -1.52 -27.36 2.54
C GLN A 518 -0.38 -26.33 2.46
N CYS A 519 -0.67 -25.05 2.71
CA CYS A 519 0.21 -23.92 2.44
C CYS A 519 1.00 -23.48 3.66
N THR A 520 2.27 -23.08 3.45
CA THR A 520 3.12 -22.55 4.53
C THR A 520 2.54 -21.29 5.14
N GLN A 521 2.11 -20.34 4.30
CA GLN A 521 1.58 -19.07 4.78
C GLN A 521 0.34 -19.21 5.68
N ALA A 522 -0.72 -19.85 5.20
CA ALA A 522 -1.98 -19.95 5.95
C ALA A 522 -1.73 -20.68 7.28
N SER A 523 -0.91 -21.73 7.24
CA SER A 523 -0.46 -22.44 8.43
C SER A 523 0.33 -21.55 9.39
N ALA A 524 1.19 -20.66 8.90
CA ALA A 524 1.92 -19.70 9.73
C ALA A 524 0.98 -18.70 10.42
N TYR A 525 0.00 -18.14 9.70
CA TYR A 525 -1.03 -17.29 10.31
C TYR A 525 -1.79 -18.03 11.41
N MET A 526 -2.25 -19.25 11.13
CA MET A 526 -3.01 -20.03 12.09
C MET A 526 -2.16 -20.50 13.28
N LEU A 527 -0.86 -20.74 13.09
CA LEU A 527 0.10 -20.94 14.19
C LEU A 527 0.10 -19.72 15.13
N ARG A 528 0.24 -18.51 14.58
CA ARG A 528 0.23 -17.28 15.39
C ARG A 528 -1.12 -17.02 16.05
N ALA A 529 -2.21 -17.25 15.34
CA ALA A 529 -3.56 -17.06 15.86
C ALA A 529 -3.83 -17.97 17.07
N HIS A 530 -3.48 -19.26 16.99
CA HIS A 530 -3.64 -20.18 18.12
C HIS A 530 -2.71 -19.81 19.28
N ALA A 531 -1.46 -19.40 19.02
CA ALA A 531 -0.56 -18.93 20.08
C ALA A 531 -1.11 -17.67 20.78
N PHE A 532 -1.67 -16.73 20.02
CA PHE A 532 -2.32 -15.53 20.55
C PHE A 532 -3.57 -15.88 21.38
N LEU A 533 -4.45 -16.74 20.88
CA LEU A 533 -5.64 -17.17 21.62
C LEU A 533 -5.28 -17.94 22.88
N ALA A 534 -4.21 -18.74 22.88
CA ALA A 534 -3.72 -19.38 24.11
C ALA A 534 -3.25 -18.35 25.16
N ASP A 535 -2.58 -17.28 24.73
CA ASP A 535 -2.21 -16.19 25.63
C ASP A 535 -3.43 -15.42 26.14
N LEU A 536 -4.35 -15.09 25.23
CA LEU A 536 -5.54 -14.32 25.54
C LEU A 536 -6.50 -15.09 26.46
N ALA A 537 -6.74 -16.38 26.18
CA ALA A 537 -7.56 -17.26 27.01
C ALA A 537 -7.05 -17.26 28.46
N ARG A 538 -5.72 -17.42 28.63
CA ARG A 538 -5.09 -17.38 29.96
C ARG A 538 -5.35 -16.05 30.68
N ARG A 539 -5.23 -14.92 29.97
CA ARG A 539 -5.45 -13.57 30.54
C ARG A 539 -6.91 -13.30 30.90
N LEU A 540 -7.83 -13.88 30.13
CA LEU A 540 -9.27 -13.75 30.34
C LEU A 540 -9.85 -14.80 31.30
N GLY A 541 -9.06 -15.78 31.75
CA GLY A 541 -9.50 -16.84 32.67
C GLY A 541 -10.16 -18.05 32.00
N HIS A 542 -9.99 -18.22 30.69
CA HIS A 542 -10.39 -19.40 29.92
C HIS A 542 -9.25 -20.43 29.83
N ASP A 543 -9.56 -21.67 29.43
CA ASP A 543 -8.56 -22.73 29.25
C ASP A 543 -7.68 -22.47 28.00
N PRO A 544 -6.36 -22.25 28.16
CA PRO A 544 -5.47 -22.02 27.03
C PRO A 544 -5.03 -23.34 26.34
N GLY A 545 -5.29 -24.49 26.94
CA GLY A 545 -4.76 -25.81 26.53
C GLY A 545 -5.05 -26.18 25.07
N PRO A 546 -6.32 -26.12 24.60
CA PRO A 546 -6.66 -26.48 23.23
C PRO A 546 -5.92 -25.64 22.18
N TYR A 547 -5.80 -24.33 22.40
CA TYR A 547 -5.09 -23.44 21.49
C TYR A 547 -3.57 -23.67 21.50
N ALA A 548 -2.99 -23.86 22.68
CA ALA A 548 -1.56 -24.15 22.82
C ALA A 548 -1.17 -25.48 22.16
N GLU A 549 -2.01 -26.51 22.29
CA GLU A 549 -1.81 -27.80 21.62
C GLU A 549 -1.87 -27.66 20.11
N GLN A 550 -2.89 -26.99 19.60
CA GLN A 550 -3.05 -26.80 18.17
C GLN A 550 -1.90 -25.98 17.56
N ALA A 551 -1.42 -24.94 18.24
CA ALA A 551 -0.23 -24.19 17.82
C ALA A 551 1.01 -25.12 17.71
N ARG A 552 1.26 -25.98 18.71
CA ARG A 552 2.36 -26.95 18.65
C ARG A 552 2.22 -27.92 17.48
N ARG A 553 1.01 -28.43 17.25
CA ARG A 553 0.70 -29.36 16.16
C ARG A 553 0.94 -28.72 14.78
N ILE A 554 0.50 -27.48 14.59
CA ILE A 554 0.72 -26.74 13.34
C ILE A 554 2.22 -26.57 13.09
N ARG A 555 2.97 -26.07 14.09
CA ARG A 555 4.42 -25.88 13.96
C ARG A 555 5.14 -27.19 13.64
N ALA A 556 4.78 -28.28 14.31
CA ALA A 556 5.35 -29.60 14.04
C ALA A 556 5.08 -30.05 12.61
N ALA A 557 3.83 -29.91 12.13
CA ALA A 557 3.47 -30.29 10.77
C ALA A 557 4.19 -29.44 9.71
N MET A 558 4.40 -28.14 9.95
CA MET A 558 5.17 -27.30 9.04
C MET A 558 6.62 -27.77 8.94
N GLN A 559 7.25 -28.07 10.08
CA GLN A 559 8.64 -28.55 10.13
C GLN A 559 8.80 -29.94 9.50
N GLU A 560 7.84 -30.84 9.69
CA GLU A 560 7.90 -32.20 9.14
C GLU A 560 7.62 -32.24 7.63
N LYS A 561 6.61 -31.49 7.17
CA LYS A 561 6.06 -31.64 5.82
C LYS A 561 6.51 -30.57 4.84
N LEU A 562 6.77 -29.34 5.31
CA LEU A 562 6.99 -28.19 4.42
C LEU A 562 8.43 -27.68 4.44
N TRP A 563 9.19 -27.91 5.51
CA TRP A 563 10.60 -27.51 5.57
C TRP A 563 11.46 -28.37 4.61
N MET A 564 12.19 -27.72 3.70
CA MET A 564 13.11 -28.38 2.78
C MET A 564 14.57 -28.14 3.23
N PRO A 565 15.14 -29.01 4.08
CA PRO A 565 16.43 -28.76 4.73
C PRO A 565 17.58 -28.55 3.73
N ASP A 566 17.61 -29.30 2.63
CA ASP A 566 18.63 -29.17 1.59
C ASP A 566 18.57 -27.81 0.85
N ALA A 567 17.37 -27.23 0.76
CA ALA A 567 17.16 -25.92 0.14
C ALA A 567 17.29 -24.77 1.15
N GLY A 568 17.17 -25.05 2.46
CA GLY A 568 17.18 -24.04 3.51
C GLY A 568 15.94 -23.14 3.50
N VAL A 569 14.80 -23.64 3.02
CA VAL A 569 13.56 -22.87 2.88
C VAL A 569 12.32 -23.75 3.04
N PHE A 570 11.20 -23.15 3.47
CA PHE A 570 9.90 -23.83 3.40
C PHE A 570 9.40 -23.90 1.95
N ALA A 571 8.77 -25.01 1.60
CA ALA A 571 7.99 -25.14 0.37
C ALA A 571 6.81 -24.17 0.38
N GLU A 572 6.34 -23.74 -0.78
CA GLU A 572 5.15 -22.89 -0.88
C GLU A 572 3.91 -23.60 -0.31
N TYR A 573 3.68 -24.81 -0.79
CA TYR A 573 2.62 -25.69 -0.32
C TYR A 573 2.95 -27.16 -0.60
N LEU A 574 2.24 -28.05 0.09
CA LEU A 574 2.15 -29.47 -0.19
C LEU A 574 0.86 -29.75 -0.96
N ASP A 575 0.97 -30.30 -2.17
CA ASP A 575 -0.18 -30.80 -2.91
C ASP A 575 -0.82 -31.96 -2.13
N THR A 576 -2.14 -31.98 -2.04
CA THR A 576 -2.90 -33.08 -1.43
C THR A 576 -3.48 -34.03 -2.47
N ARG A 577 -3.33 -33.72 -3.75
CA ARG A 577 -3.75 -34.53 -4.89
C ARG A 577 -2.56 -35.14 -5.62
N GLY A 578 -2.83 -36.15 -6.43
CA GLY A 578 -1.83 -36.82 -7.26
C GLY A 578 -0.65 -37.37 -6.45
N HIS A 579 0.57 -37.03 -6.86
CA HIS A 579 1.81 -37.47 -6.22
C HIS A 579 2.14 -36.76 -4.89
N ARG A 580 1.28 -35.84 -4.43
CA ARG A 580 1.44 -35.08 -3.18
C ARG A 580 2.83 -34.45 -3.05
N LEU A 581 3.23 -33.72 -4.09
CA LEU A 581 4.54 -33.10 -4.17
C LEU A 581 4.56 -31.75 -3.47
N LEU A 582 5.72 -31.37 -2.96
CA LEU A 582 5.99 -30.01 -2.49
C LEU A 582 6.22 -29.09 -3.68
N HIS A 583 5.70 -27.85 -3.62
CA HIS A 583 6.11 -26.78 -4.52
C HIS A 583 7.40 -26.13 -3.99
N PRO A 584 8.56 -26.31 -4.67
CA PRO A 584 9.87 -25.98 -4.09
C PRO A 584 10.31 -24.53 -4.30
N GLU A 585 9.49 -23.68 -4.94
CA GLU A 585 9.82 -22.28 -5.24
C GLU A 585 8.84 -21.35 -4.50
N PRO A 586 9.08 -21.09 -3.21
CA PRO A 586 8.23 -20.22 -2.41
C PRO A 586 8.23 -18.77 -2.90
N GLU A 587 7.12 -18.09 -2.66
CA GLU A 587 7.04 -16.63 -2.77
C GLU A 587 7.44 -15.93 -1.46
N LEU A 588 7.61 -14.61 -1.50
CA LEU A 588 7.97 -13.79 -0.34
C LEU A 588 7.04 -14.03 0.87
N PRO A 589 5.70 -14.11 0.74
CA PRO A 589 4.80 -14.46 1.83
C PRO A 589 5.13 -15.73 2.60
N THR A 590 5.62 -16.76 1.92
CA THR A 590 6.08 -18.00 2.58
C THR A 590 7.29 -17.73 3.45
N ILE A 591 8.21 -16.86 3.02
CA ILE A 591 9.42 -16.51 3.76
C ILE A 591 9.08 -15.70 5.02
N TYR A 592 8.46 -14.54 4.84
CA TYR A 592 8.33 -13.58 5.95
C TYR A 592 7.25 -13.99 6.96
N HIS A 593 6.17 -14.68 6.56
CA HIS A 593 5.18 -15.15 7.53
C HIS A 593 5.73 -16.34 8.34
N ALA A 594 6.49 -17.26 7.72
CA ALA A 594 7.11 -18.35 8.47
C ALA A 594 8.08 -17.82 9.53
N ALA A 595 8.83 -16.76 9.21
CA ALA A 595 9.70 -16.06 10.15
C ALA A 595 8.91 -15.33 11.26
N GLU A 596 7.98 -14.46 10.88
CA GLU A 596 7.25 -13.60 11.81
C GLU A 596 6.37 -14.37 12.80
N PHE A 597 5.74 -15.43 12.32
CA PHE A 597 4.74 -16.19 13.08
C PHE A 597 5.32 -17.41 13.81
N GLY A 598 6.66 -17.55 13.81
CA GLY A 598 7.37 -18.52 14.64
C GLY A 598 7.36 -19.95 14.10
N ALA A 599 7.08 -20.13 12.81
CA ALA A 599 7.28 -21.41 12.15
C ALA A 599 8.78 -21.70 12.03
N ALA A 600 9.55 -20.71 11.53
CA ALA A 600 11.00 -20.75 11.44
C ALA A 600 11.66 -20.28 12.75
N ASP A 601 12.74 -20.94 13.16
CA ASP A 601 13.67 -20.38 14.16
C ASP A 601 14.68 -19.41 13.53
N SER A 602 15.50 -18.76 14.35
CA SER A 602 16.47 -17.75 13.87
C SER A 602 17.51 -18.30 12.88
N ALA A 603 17.88 -19.59 12.98
CA ALA A 603 18.81 -20.21 12.04
C ALA A 603 18.13 -20.44 10.69
N GLN A 604 16.90 -20.96 10.71
CA GLN A 604 16.07 -21.14 9.52
C GLN A 604 15.77 -19.80 8.85
N VAL A 605 15.52 -18.73 9.61
CA VAL A 605 15.32 -17.38 9.05
C VAL A 605 16.54 -16.91 8.25
N SER A 606 17.76 -17.07 8.77
CA SER A 606 18.98 -16.73 8.02
C SER A 606 19.12 -17.58 6.75
N GLN A 607 18.85 -18.89 6.81
CA GLN A 607 18.86 -19.77 5.63
C GLN A 607 17.86 -19.32 4.56
N MET A 608 16.64 -18.97 4.97
CA MET A 608 15.60 -18.48 4.05
C MET A 608 15.99 -17.14 3.41
N LEU A 609 16.61 -16.23 4.15
CA LEU A 609 17.08 -14.95 3.60
C LEU A 609 18.24 -15.15 2.60
N HIS A 610 19.15 -16.08 2.88
CA HIS A 610 20.16 -16.48 1.89
C HIS A 610 19.54 -17.12 0.65
N TRP A 611 18.46 -17.91 0.82
CA TRP A 611 17.69 -18.42 -0.32
C TRP A 611 17.09 -17.28 -1.15
N VAL A 612 16.49 -16.27 -0.50
CA VAL A 612 15.94 -15.08 -1.20
C VAL A 612 17.02 -14.37 -2.01
N ASP A 613 18.18 -14.07 -1.42
CA ASP A 613 19.28 -13.38 -2.10
C ASP A 613 19.82 -14.18 -3.30
N ALA A 614 19.82 -15.51 -3.21
CA ALA A 614 20.37 -16.38 -4.24
C ALA A 614 19.39 -16.70 -5.36
N ASN A 615 18.08 -16.70 -5.10
CA ASN A 615 17.06 -17.24 -6.00
C ASN A 615 16.08 -16.20 -6.52
N LEU A 616 15.70 -15.18 -5.73
CA LEU A 616 14.70 -14.20 -6.18
C LEU A 616 15.36 -13.05 -6.94
N ARG A 617 14.71 -12.64 -8.02
CA ARG A 617 15.12 -11.46 -8.78
C ARG A 617 15.00 -10.22 -7.90
N SER A 618 15.99 -9.33 -8.00
CA SER A 618 15.94 -8.00 -7.39
C SER A 618 16.27 -6.91 -8.42
N GLU A 619 15.80 -5.70 -8.15
CA GLU A 619 16.05 -4.49 -8.93
C GLU A 619 16.77 -3.46 -8.07
N THR A 620 17.70 -2.73 -8.67
CA THR A 620 18.31 -1.55 -8.05
C THR A 620 17.53 -0.32 -8.48
N THR A 621 17.03 0.45 -7.51
CA THR A 621 16.31 1.69 -7.76
C THR A 621 17.25 2.89 -7.72
N PRO A 622 16.87 4.05 -8.27
CA PRO A 622 17.63 5.29 -8.09
C PRO A 622 17.92 5.59 -6.62
N GLY A 623 19.13 6.05 -6.35
CA GLY A 623 19.63 6.26 -4.98
C GLY A 623 19.78 4.91 -4.27
N ASP A 624 20.52 3.98 -4.87
CA ASP A 624 21.00 2.70 -4.33
C ASP A 624 20.02 1.96 -3.41
N GLY A 625 18.74 2.02 -3.75
CA GLY A 625 17.70 1.22 -3.11
C GLY A 625 17.58 -0.13 -3.81
N ARG A 626 16.89 -1.06 -3.17
CA ARG A 626 16.63 -2.40 -3.70
C ARG A 626 15.14 -2.70 -3.63
N LEU A 627 14.61 -3.42 -4.61
CA LEU A 627 13.29 -4.06 -4.51
C LEU A 627 13.40 -5.50 -4.99
N VAL A 628 12.66 -6.41 -4.36
CA VAL A 628 12.65 -7.85 -4.64
C VAL A 628 11.29 -8.23 -5.22
N TRP A 629 11.31 -9.06 -6.27
CA TRP A 629 10.11 -9.61 -6.89
C TRP A 629 9.46 -10.65 -5.99
N SER A 630 8.12 -10.72 -5.98
CA SER A 630 7.36 -11.57 -5.05
C SER A 630 7.63 -13.07 -5.20
N SER A 631 7.95 -13.56 -6.40
CA SER A 631 8.19 -14.99 -6.68
C SER A 631 9.07 -15.16 -7.94
N ASN A 632 9.27 -16.40 -8.40
CA ASN A 632 9.88 -16.75 -9.69
C ASN A 632 8.89 -17.39 -10.68
N TRP A 633 7.58 -17.25 -10.45
CA TRP A 633 6.58 -18.00 -11.22
C TRP A 633 6.36 -17.39 -12.62
N PHE A 634 6.40 -18.25 -13.67
CA PHE A 634 6.26 -17.90 -15.09
C PHE A 634 5.12 -18.71 -15.75
N PRO A 635 4.52 -18.26 -16.88
CA PRO A 635 4.90 -17.14 -17.75
C PRO A 635 4.35 -15.76 -17.33
N ASN A 636 5.20 -14.73 -17.40
CA ASN A 636 4.82 -13.30 -17.24
C ASN A 636 5.43 -12.39 -18.35
N ARG A 637 5.74 -12.94 -19.53
CA ARG A 637 6.38 -12.20 -20.64
C ARG A 637 5.40 -11.28 -21.36
N GLY A 638 5.18 -10.08 -20.82
CA GLY A 638 4.58 -8.94 -21.54
C GLY A 638 3.14 -9.12 -22.02
N ARG A 639 2.53 -10.28 -21.78
CA ARG A 639 1.09 -10.49 -21.77
C ARG A 639 0.69 -10.52 -20.30
N SER A 640 -0.19 -9.59 -19.95
CA SER A 640 -0.85 -9.47 -18.66
C SER A 640 -1.44 -10.82 -18.21
N TYR A 641 -1.86 -10.88 -16.94
CA TYR A 641 -2.87 -11.81 -16.42
C TYR A 641 -2.43 -13.02 -15.59
N THR A 642 -1.44 -12.84 -14.70
CA THR A 642 -1.65 -13.28 -13.31
C THR A 642 -1.32 -12.10 -12.40
N HIS A 643 -2.31 -11.19 -12.25
CA HIS A 643 -2.23 -10.18 -11.19
C HIS A 643 -1.96 -10.93 -9.91
N SER A 644 -0.99 -10.46 -9.15
CA SER A 644 -0.68 -11.05 -7.88
C SER A 644 -0.16 -12.49 -7.99
N THR A 645 1.04 -12.68 -8.54
CA THR A 645 1.87 -13.89 -8.35
C THR A 645 3.34 -13.53 -8.51
N TYR A 646 3.66 -12.73 -9.53
CA TYR A 646 5.00 -12.23 -9.84
C TYR A 646 4.95 -10.70 -10.02
N GLU A 647 5.10 -9.96 -8.93
CA GLU A 647 4.97 -8.50 -8.92
C GLU A 647 6.04 -7.85 -8.02
N LEU A 648 6.39 -6.60 -8.34
CA LEU A 648 7.07 -5.72 -7.40
C LEU A 648 6.01 -4.98 -6.58
N ALA A 649 5.87 -5.32 -5.30
CA ALA A 649 4.90 -4.72 -4.39
C ALA A 649 5.58 -4.15 -3.15
N TYR A 650 5.20 -2.93 -2.74
CA TYR A 650 5.85 -2.26 -1.62
C TYR A 650 5.60 -2.99 -0.30
N ALA A 651 4.37 -3.44 -0.03
CA ALA A 651 4.01 -4.14 1.20
C ALA A 651 4.84 -5.43 1.41
N GLU A 652 5.07 -6.19 0.34
CA GLU A 652 5.90 -7.41 0.36
C GLU A 652 7.35 -7.09 0.69
N ASN A 653 7.89 -6.03 0.09
CA ASN A 653 9.24 -5.55 0.37
C ASN A 653 9.39 -5.03 1.81
N PHE A 654 8.34 -4.43 2.40
CA PHE A 654 8.34 -4.00 3.79
C PHE A 654 8.28 -5.18 4.78
N ASN A 655 7.50 -6.22 4.49
CA ASN A 655 7.52 -7.45 5.29
C ASN A 655 8.86 -8.19 5.18
N LEU A 656 9.45 -8.24 3.98
CA LEU A 656 10.80 -8.77 3.80
C LEU A 656 11.84 -7.93 4.57
N ALA A 657 11.72 -6.60 4.58
CA ALA A 657 12.58 -5.73 5.38
C ALA A 657 12.48 -6.03 6.88
N LEU A 658 11.27 -6.23 7.41
CA LEU A 658 11.07 -6.68 8.80
C LEU A 658 11.78 -8.01 9.08
N THR A 659 11.80 -8.93 8.11
CA THR A 659 12.51 -10.22 8.24
C THR A 659 14.02 -10.04 8.24
N TYR A 660 14.57 -9.18 7.37
CA TYR A 660 16.00 -8.81 7.40
C TYR A 660 16.39 -8.15 8.74
N TYR A 661 15.54 -7.27 9.28
CA TYR A 661 15.74 -6.71 10.62
C TYR A 661 15.68 -7.81 11.70
N ALA A 662 14.80 -8.80 11.61
CA ALA A 662 14.77 -9.89 12.58
C ALA A 662 16.09 -10.71 12.59
N ALA A 663 16.79 -10.77 11.46
CA ALA A 663 18.08 -11.45 11.30
C ALA A 663 19.31 -10.57 11.60
N GLY A 664 19.14 -9.27 11.83
CA GLY A 664 20.25 -8.34 12.09
C GLY A 664 20.90 -7.75 10.84
N ARG A 665 20.29 -7.92 9.66
CA ARG A 665 20.78 -7.44 8.36
C ARG A 665 20.26 -6.03 8.06
N ALA A 666 20.67 -5.06 8.87
CA ALA A 666 20.14 -3.70 8.86
C ALA A 666 20.33 -2.96 7.51
N ASP A 667 21.50 -3.10 6.87
CA ASP A 667 21.77 -2.46 5.57
C ASP A 667 20.88 -3.03 4.45
N ASP A 668 20.68 -4.35 4.43
CA ASP A 668 19.79 -5.03 3.48
C ASP A 668 18.33 -4.62 3.66
N ALA A 669 17.88 -4.53 4.91
CA ALA A 669 16.53 -4.09 5.25
C ALA A 669 16.30 -2.63 4.86
N TYR A 670 17.28 -1.76 5.14
CA TYR A 670 17.19 -0.35 4.78
C TYR A 670 17.23 -0.13 3.27
N ALA A 671 17.96 -0.94 2.51
CA ALA A 671 17.96 -0.86 1.05
C ALA A 671 16.54 -1.05 0.46
N LEU A 672 15.70 -1.91 1.06
CA LEU A 672 14.31 -2.10 0.66
C LEU A 672 13.43 -0.87 0.98
N LEU A 673 13.58 -0.30 2.19
CA LEU A 673 12.90 0.95 2.55
C LEU A 673 13.32 2.10 1.62
N ARG A 674 14.61 2.20 1.34
CA ARG A 674 15.18 3.21 0.45
C ARG A 674 14.68 3.05 -0.98
N GLY A 675 14.50 1.81 -1.46
CA GLY A 675 13.88 1.54 -2.75
C GLY A 675 12.45 2.05 -2.86
N ALA A 676 11.68 1.95 -1.78
CA ALA A 676 10.31 2.47 -1.73
C ALA A 676 10.22 4.02 -1.71
N LEU A 677 11.30 4.74 -1.37
CA LEU A 677 11.32 6.20 -1.44
C LEU A 677 11.12 6.70 -2.88
N CYS A 678 11.58 5.95 -3.89
CA CYS A 678 11.24 6.25 -5.28
C CYS A 678 9.72 6.24 -5.53
N GLY A 679 8.97 5.39 -4.82
CA GLY A 679 7.52 5.34 -4.90
C GLY A 679 6.89 6.58 -4.29
N ILE A 680 7.43 7.03 -3.15
CA ILE A 680 6.95 8.20 -2.42
C ILE A 680 7.27 9.50 -3.17
N PHE A 681 8.39 9.60 -3.89
CA PHE A 681 8.83 10.86 -4.50
C PHE A 681 8.71 10.94 -6.02
N ASN A 682 8.92 9.84 -6.76
CA ASN A 682 9.07 9.91 -8.23
C ASN A 682 7.74 9.69 -8.98
N GLY A 683 6.70 9.21 -8.27
CA GLY A 683 5.40 8.85 -8.83
C GLY A 683 4.49 10.04 -9.13
N ARG A 684 3.32 9.74 -9.71
CA ARG A 684 2.27 10.74 -10.03
C ARG A 684 1.53 11.24 -8.79
N THR A 685 1.64 10.50 -7.68
CA THR A 685 1.01 10.82 -6.39
C THR A 685 2.08 10.93 -5.30
N PRO A 686 2.94 11.97 -5.36
CA PRO A 686 4.09 12.10 -4.45
C PRO A 686 3.64 12.34 -3.00
N GLY A 687 4.27 11.66 -2.04
CA GLY A 687 3.93 11.67 -0.62
C GLY A 687 3.03 10.52 -0.17
N GLY A 688 2.61 9.65 -1.10
CA GLY A 688 1.86 8.42 -0.82
C GLY A 688 2.50 7.19 -1.44
N LEU A 689 1.88 6.02 -1.25
CA LEU A 689 2.29 4.77 -1.87
C LEU A 689 1.13 4.14 -2.63
N ALA A 690 1.49 3.54 -3.75
CA ALA A 690 0.58 2.73 -4.56
C ALA A 690 0.67 1.25 -4.12
N CYS A 691 -0.10 0.42 -4.78
CA CYS A 691 -0.09 -1.04 -4.64
C CYS A 691 1.24 -1.63 -5.16
N HIS A 692 1.61 -1.33 -6.41
CA HIS A 692 2.81 -1.89 -7.03
C HIS A 692 3.88 -0.84 -7.33
N ALA A 693 5.09 -1.33 -7.58
CA ALA A 693 6.20 -0.58 -8.13
C ALA A 693 6.47 -0.98 -9.60
N ASN A 694 7.09 -0.06 -10.32
CA ASN A 694 7.89 -0.36 -11.51
C ASN A 694 9.30 -0.78 -11.09
N VAL A 695 10.12 -1.25 -12.03
CA VAL A 695 11.51 -1.68 -11.75
C VAL A 695 12.38 -0.54 -11.22
N GLU A 696 12.08 0.71 -11.57
CA GLU A 696 12.76 1.90 -11.04
C GLU A 696 12.20 2.36 -9.68
N GLY A 697 11.32 1.57 -9.06
CA GLY A 697 10.71 1.86 -7.76
C GLY A 697 9.59 2.89 -7.78
N LYS A 698 9.08 3.30 -8.96
CA LYS A 698 7.99 4.28 -9.08
C LYS A 698 6.62 3.63 -8.87
N GLN A 699 5.63 4.39 -8.38
CA GLN A 699 4.24 3.93 -8.24
C GLN A 699 3.67 3.33 -9.55
N ARG A 700 2.97 2.19 -9.42
CA ARG A 700 2.20 1.54 -10.49
C ARG A 700 0.90 0.96 -9.92
N GLY A 701 -0.24 1.47 -10.38
CA GLY A 701 -1.56 0.91 -10.11
C GLY A 701 -2.04 1.10 -8.66
N ASN A 702 -3.34 1.36 -8.51
CA ASN A 702 -4.04 1.59 -7.23
C ASN A 702 -3.29 2.56 -6.29
N ASP A 703 -3.34 3.87 -6.56
CA ASP A 703 -2.70 4.89 -5.71
C ASP A 703 -3.40 5.02 -4.35
N GLU A 704 -2.62 5.43 -3.34
CA GLU A 704 -2.99 5.52 -1.92
C GLU A 704 -3.52 4.20 -1.35
N PHE A 705 -2.71 3.16 -1.43
CA PHE A 705 -3.10 1.81 -1.08
C PHE A 705 -2.77 1.44 0.38
N ALA A 706 -3.76 1.00 1.16
CA ALA A 706 -3.62 0.88 2.61
C ALA A 706 -2.57 -0.15 3.04
N ASP A 707 -2.43 -1.29 2.34
CA ASP A 707 -1.43 -2.31 2.69
C ASP A 707 0.00 -1.73 2.65
N ALA A 708 0.37 -1.11 1.52
CA ALA A 708 1.67 -0.44 1.39
C ALA A 708 1.86 0.71 2.39
N ILE A 709 0.84 1.54 2.58
CA ILE A 709 0.88 2.68 3.51
C ILE A 709 1.06 2.21 4.97
N SER A 710 0.31 1.19 5.36
CA SER A 710 0.31 0.63 6.71
C SER A 710 1.63 -0.08 7.00
N MET A 711 2.09 -0.92 6.07
CA MET A 711 3.34 -1.64 6.20
C MET A 711 4.56 -0.72 6.19
N TRP A 712 4.52 0.43 5.51
CA TRP A 712 5.55 1.47 5.66
C TRP A 712 5.69 1.92 7.11
N GLY A 713 4.55 2.29 7.75
CA GLY A 713 4.54 2.73 9.14
C GLY A 713 5.13 1.66 10.06
N ARG A 714 4.74 0.40 9.86
CA ARG A 714 5.24 -0.74 10.61
C ARG A 714 6.74 -0.98 10.40
N ALA A 715 7.22 -1.04 9.15
CA ALA A 715 8.62 -1.30 8.83
C ALA A 715 9.56 -0.20 9.33
N VAL A 716 9.11 1.06 9.34
CA VAL A 716 9.87 2.17 9.94
C VAL A 716 9.89 2.05 11.46
N LEU A 717 8.75 1.93 12.14
CA LEU A 717 8.71 1.96 13.61
C LEU A 717 9.24 0.67 14.24
N GLU A 718 8.75 -0.49 13.81
CA GLU A 718 9.06 -1.80 14.40
C GLU A 718 10.35 -2.41 13.84
N GLY A 719 10.70 -2.08 12.59
CA GLY A 719 11.92 -2.52 11.93
C GLY A 719 13.10 -1.58 12.19
N LEU A 720 13.18 -0.50 11.41
CA LEU A 720 14.32 0.45 11.43
C LEU A 720 14.56 1.05 12.82
N PHE A 721 13.51 1.60 13.43
CA PHE A 721 13.59 2.17 14.78
C PHE A 721 13.39 1.12 15.88
N GLY A 722 12.99 -0.11 15.56
CA GLY A 722 12.96 -1.23 16.50
C GLY A 722 12.03 -1.08 17.68
N ILE A 723 10.94 -0.30 17.59
CA ILE A 723 9.99 -0.08 18.68
C ILE A 723 8.86 -1.10 18.56
N VAL A 724 8.90 -2.15 19.38
CA VAL A 724 7.86 -3.18 19.40
C VAL A 724 7.11 -3.12 20.73
N ALA A 725 5.85 -2.68 20.69
CA ALA A 725 5.01 -2.60 21.87
C ALA A 725 4.60 -4.00 22.35
N ARG A 726 4.65 -4.22 23.66
CA ARG A 726 4.15 -5.43 24.34
C ARG A 726 3.47 -5.02 25.63
N LYS A 727 2.49 -4.11 25.50
CA LYS A 727 1.76 -3.55 26.65
C LYS A 727 1.09 -4.59 27.55
N PRO A 728 0.58 -5.73 27.04
CA PRO A 728 0.07 -6.80 27.90
C PRO A 728 1.11 -7.36 28.88
N ASP A 729 2.40 -7.23 28.55
CA ASP A 729 3.53 -7.66 29.39
C ASP A 729 4.20 -6.47 30.11
N ASP A 730 3.55 -5.30 30.13
CA ASP A 730 4.03 -4.03 30.69
C ASP A 730 5.44 -3.64 30.19
N ARG A 731 5.72 -3.96 28.92
CA ARG A 731 7.05 -3.76 28.33
C ARG A 731 7.02 -3.19 26.91
N ILE A 732 8.16 -2.63 26.52
CA ILE A 732 8.48 -2.29 25.12
C ILE A 732 9.80 -2.97 24.79
N VAL A 733 9.83 -3.74 23.71
CA VAL A 733 11.08 -4.26 23.16
C VAL A 733 11.66 -3.19 22.25
N LEU A 734 12.94 -2.85 22.48
CA LEU A 734 13.66 -1.84 21.73
C LEU A 734 14.85 -2.50 21.01
N SER A 735 14.81 -2.53 19.68
CA SER A 735 15.80 -3.21 18.82
C SER A 735 16.23 -2.32 17.64
N PRO A 736 16.87 -1.17 17.88
CA PRO A 736 17.22 -0.21 16.83
C PRO A 736 18.23 -0.81 15.85
N GLN A 737 17.99 -0.65 14.55
CA GLN A 737 18.77 -1.28 13.48
C GLN A 737 19.03 -0.31 12.33
N PHE A 738 19.97 0.61 12.56
CA PHE A 738 20.35 1.61 11.58
C PHE A 738 21.51 1.12 10.68
N PRO A 739 21.58 1.59 9.43
CA PRO A 739 22.71 1.34 8.54
C PRO A 739 24.07 1.54 9.21
N CYS A 740 25.06 0.76 8.79
CA CYS A 740 26.37 0.68 9.47
C CYS A 740 27.18 2.00 9.47
N ASP A 741 26.82 2.96 8.61
CA ASP A 741 27.45 4.26 8.46
C ASP A 741 26.74 5.40 9.22
N TRP A 742 25.52 5.18 9.75
CA TRP A 742 24.76 6.22 10.46
C TRP A 742 25.34 6.59 11.84
N PRO A 743 25.74 7.84 12.09
CA PRO A 743 26.29 8.22 13.39
C PRO A 743 25.21 8.42 14.47
N GLN A 744 23.99 8.75 14.06
CA GLN A 744 22.87 9.05 14.95
C GLN A 744 21.53 8.92 14.23
N ALA A 745 20.48 8.68 15.00
CA ALA A 745 19.10 8.78 14.57
C ALA A 745 18.21 9.11 15.77
N SER A 746 17.04 9.70 15.54
CA SER A 746 16.04 9.90 16.59
C SER A 746 14.63 9.80 16.07
N ILE A 747 13.73 9.38 16.95
CA ILE A 747 12.29 9.31 16.69
C ILE A 747 11.53 9.91 17.86
N ARG A 748 10.55 10.74 17.52
CA ARG A 748 9.49 11.20 18.42
C ARG A 748 8.18 10.62 17.91
N ALA A 749 7.64 9.62 18.60
CA ALA A 749 6.35 9.02 18.31
C ALA A 749 5.42 9.06 19.53
N THR A 750 4.12 8.92 19.28
CA THR A 750 3.05 8.97 20.29
C THR A 750 3.30 8.07 21.50
N HIS A 751 3.76 6.83 21.28
CA HIS A 751 3.88 5.83 22.35
C HIS A 751 5.29 5.71 22.94
N PHE A 752 6.32 6.08 22.18
CA PHE A 752 7.71 5.93 22.57
C PHE A 752 8.58 6.88 21.75
N SER A 753 9.60 7.48 22.37
CA SER A 753 10.55 8.34 21.68
C SER A 753 11.95 8.02 22.18
N TYR A 754 12.94 8.05 21.28
CA TYR A 754 14.33 7.91 21.70
C TYR A 754 15.30 8.61 20.75
N ARG A 755 16.51 8.85 21.27
CA ARG A 755 17.68 9.25 20.50
C ARG A 755 18.73 8.14 20.60
N TRP A 756 19.26 7.74 19.45
CA TRP A 756 20.34 6.77 19.32
C TRP A 756 21.58 7.45 18.74
N GLN A 757 22.74 7.10 19.28
CA GLN A 757 24.03 7.62 18.87
C GLN A 757 25.05 6.50 18.87
N ARG A 758 25.83 6.38 17.79
CA ARG A 758 26.98 5.49 17.70
C ARG A 758 28.26 6.29 17.59
N LYS A 759 29.27 5.90 18.36
CA LYS A 759 30.60 6.51 18.33
C LYS A 759 31.65 5.42 18.16
N ARG A 760 32.44 5.53 17.08
CA ARG A 760 33.63 4.71 16.84
C ARG A 760 34.88 5.40 17.39
N HIS A 761 35.65 4.69 18.20
CA HIS A 761 36.88 5.17 18.81
C HIS A 761 38.08 4.82 17.93
N ARG A 762 38.69 5.82 17.28
CA ARG A 762 39.79 5.63 16.31
C ARG A 762 41.05 4.97 16.89
N ARG A 763 41.26 5.06 18.21
CA ARG A 763 42.50 4.61 18.87
C ARG A 763 42.58 3.08 19.01
N ASP A 764 41.47 2.42 19.27
CA ASP A 764 41.39 0.98 19.56
C ASP A 764 40.34 0.24 18.73
N GLY A 765 39.62 0.96 17.85
CA GLY A 765 38.58 0.38 17.00
C GLY A 765 37.27 0.07 17.72
N SER A 766 37.16 0.32 19.02
CA SER A 766 35.94 0.06 19.81
C SER A 766 34.78 0.96 19.38
N GLU A 767 33.56 0.48 19.57
CA GLU A 767 32.34 1.23 19.33
C GLU A 767 31.52 1.35 20.61
N SER A 768 30.81 2.47 20.73
CA SER A 768 29.81 2.66 21.78
C SER A 768 28.50 3.18 21.21
N VAL A 769 27.42 2.54 21.63
CA VAL A 769 26.04 2.92 21.34
C VAL A 769 25.42 3.51 22.58
N ARG A 770 24.76 4.66 22.43
CA ARG A 770 23.99 5.34 23.49
C ARG A 770 22.56 5.53 23.05
N ILE A 771 21.63 5.14 23.91
CA ILE A 771 20.20 5.28 23.67
C ILE A 771 19.58 6.00 24.85
N SER A 772 18.92 7.13 24.59
CA SER A 772 18.13 7.84 25.60
C SER A 772 16.68 7.83 25.18
N TRP A 773 15.81 7.26 26.01
CA TRP A 773 14.41 7.02 25.67
C TRP A 773 13.45 7.65 26.66
N GLN A 774 12.23 7.88 26.19
CA GLN A 774 11.10 8.39 26.96
C GLN A 774 9.79 7.79 26.45
N THR A 775 8.80 7.68 27.33
CA THR A 775 7.47 7.16 27.02
C THR A 775 6.42 7.85 27.90
N PRO A 776 5.15 7.99 27.44
CA PRO A 776 4.09 8.62 28.24
C PRO A 776 3.77 7.87 29.55
N HIS A 777 3.91 6.54 29.57
CA HIS A 777 3.57 5.68 30.71
C HIS A 777 4.80 4.93 31.21
N ALA A 778 4.90 4.69 32.52
CA ALA A 778 6.04 3.97 33.06
C ALA A 778 5.99 2.49 32.60
N THR A 779 7.08 2.00 32.00
CA THR A 779 7.17 0.64 31.45
C THR A 779 8.60 0.12 31.58
N THR A 780 8.78 -1.20 31.47
CA THR A 780 10.10 -1.82 31.30
C THR A 780 10.49 -1.76 29.82
N VAL A 781 11.71 -1.31 29.53
CA VAL A 781 12.26 -1.33 28.17
C VAL A 781 13.27 -2.47 28.08
N SER A 782 12.98 -3.47 27.24
CA SER A 782 13.87 -4.58 26.95
C SER A 782 14.70 -4.23 25.71
N LEU A 783 15.96 -3.84 25.92
CA LEU A 783 16.88 -3.59 24.81
C LEU A 783 17.33 -4.92 24.23
N ARG A 784 17.19 -5.09 22.91
CA ARG A 784 17.73 -6.20 22.12
C ARG A 784 18.57 -5.60 20.99
N LEU A 785 19.85 -5.32 21.25
CA LEU A 785 20.71 -4.57 20.33
C LEU A 785 21.61 -5.53 19.53
N PRO A 786 21.58 -5.52 18.18
CA PRO A 786 22.52 -6.30 17.40
C PRO A 786 23.91 -5.64 17.46
N VAL A 787 24.94 -6.45 17.74
CA VAL A 787 26.33 -6.01 17.77
C VAL A 787 27.21 -6.99 16.97
N PRO A 788 28.15 -6.51 16.14
CA PRO A 788 29.11 -7.35 15.43
C PRO A 788 30.26 -7.75 16.38
N ALA A 789 29.96 -8.41 17.49
CA ALA A 789 30.92 -8.84 18.50
C ALA A 789 30.40 -10.08 19.24
N GLU A 790 31.31 -10.96 19.68
CA GLU A 790 30.93 -12.12 20.50
C GLU A 790 30.14 -11.71 21.74
N ALA A 791 30.61 -10.67 22.43
CA ALA A 791 29.95 -10.05 23.58
C ALA A 791 30.34 -8.56 23.70
N PRO A 792 29.52 -7.73 24.38
CA PRO A 792 29.89 -6.36 24.69
C PRO A 792 30.98 -6.31 25.78
N GLU A 793 31.86 -5.30 25.70
CA GLU A 793 32.84 -5.01 26.76
C GLU A 793 32.15 -4.45 28.01
N THR A 794 31.13 -3.61 27.82
CA THR A 794 30.32 -3.06 28.92
C THR A 794 28.88 -2.81 28.49
N VAL A 795 27.93 -3.13 29.37
CA VAL A 795 26.53 -2.71 29.29
C VAL A 795 26.19 -1.88 30.53
N ARG A 796 25.58 -0.71 30.32
CA ARG A 796 25.12 0.16 31.40
C ARG A 796 23.68 0.57 31.20
N VAL A 797 22.91 0.52 32.28
CA VAL A 797 21.54 1.04 32.37
C VAL A 797 21.54 2.18 33.38
N ASN A 798 21.08 3.37 32.95
CA ASN A 798 21.03 4.58 33.77
C ASN A 798 22.39 4.91 34.46
N GLY A 799 23.49 4.68 33.72
CA GLY A 799 24.87 4.96 34.16
C GLY A 799 25.52 3.85 35.00
N ARG A 800 24.75 2.87 35.50
CA ARG A 800 25.25 1.75 36.31
C ARG A 800 25.55 0.55 35.40
N ARG A 801 26.59 -0.23 35.70
CA ARG A 801 26.82 -1.51 35.03
C ARG A 801 25.64 -2.44 35.34
N SER A 802 25.21 -3.19 34.33
CA SER A 802 24.09 -4.12 34.43
C SER A 802 24.46 -5.47 33.83
N ASP A 803 23.85 -6.53 34.35
CA ASP A 803 23.91 -7.85 33.73
C ASP A 803 23.18 -7.84 32.39
N TYR A 804 23.64 -8.67 31.47
CA TYR A 804 23.09 -8.81 30.13
C TYR A 804 23.15 -10.27 29.70
N THR A 805 22.32 -10.63 28.73
CA THR A 805 22.42 -11.91 28.01
C THR A 805 22.84 -11.65 26.56
N VAL A 806 23.44 -12.67 25.95
CA VAL A 806 23.78 -12.66 24.52
C VAL A 806 23.01 -13.78 23.85
N GLU A 807 22.17 -13.42 22.87
CA GLU A 807 21.58 -14.40 21.97
C GLU A 807 22.47 -14.49 20.72
N GLY A 808 22.82 -15.72 20.32
CA GLY A 808 23.57 -15.93 19.07
C GLY A 808 22.76 -15.45 17.87
N GLY A 809 23.40 -14.70 16.97
CA GLY A 809 22.82 -14.42 15.66
C GLY A 809 23.48 -15.26 14.56
N PHE A 810 22.94 -15.15 13.36
CA PHE A 810 23.28 -16.02 12.23
C PHE A 810 23.86 -15.28 11.03
N ASP A 811 23.83 -13.94 11.02
CA ASP A 811 24.31 -13.11 9.91
C ASP A 811 25.31 -12.04 10.40
N GLY A 812 26.35 -12.47 11.12
CA GLY A 812 27.47 -11.59 11.48
C GLY A 812 27.24 -10.67 12.69
N VAL A 813 26.15 -10.86 13.44
CA VAL A 813 25.85 -10.12 14.68
C VAL A 813 25.38 -11.06 15.79
N ASN A 814 25.61 -10.69 17.03
CA ASN A 814 24.93 -11.25 18.21
C ASN A 814 23.99 -10.21 18.82
N TRP A 815 22.99 -10.65 19.57
CA TRP A 815 22.03 -9.76 20.21
C TRP A 815 22.34 -9.57 21.69
N VAL A 816 22.64 -8.34 22.08
CA VAL A 816 22.81 -7.95 23.48
C VAL A 816 21.44 -7.62 24.06
N CYS A 817 21.03 -8.40 25.06
CA CYS A 817 19.73 -8.28 25.71
C CYS A 817 19.89 -7.76 27.15
N VAL A 818 19.19 -6.67 27.48
CA VAL A 818 19.19 -6.07 28.82
C VAL A 818 17.89 -5.32 29.09
N ASP A 819 17.35 -5.47 30.31
CA ASP A 819 16.15 -4.76 30.74
C ASP A 819 16.45 -3.47 31.50
N SER A 820 15.61 -2.47 31.32
CA SER A 820 15.58 -1.29 32.19
C SER A 820 14.69 -1.50 33.42
N PRO A 821 14.94 -0.79 34.54
CA PRO A 821 13.92 -0.62 35.56
C PRO A 821 12.68 0.07 34.98
N LYS A 822 11.49 -0.30 35.45
CA LYS A 822 10.22 0.33 35.06
C LYS A 822 10.27 1.84 35.29
N ALA A 823 10.20 2.63 34.21
CA ALA A 823 10.31 4.08 34.27
C ALA A 823 9.66 4.76 33.05
N ARG A 824 9.46 6.09 33.13
CA ARG A 824 9.02 6.91 31.98
C ARG A 824 10.16 7.39 31.09
N ARG A 825 11.40 7.28 31.56
CA ARG A 825 12.62 7.66 30.85
C ARG A 825 13.77 6.80 31.31
N GLY A 826 14.75 6.60 30.45
CA GLY A 826 15.96 5.88 30.80
C GLY A 826 17.04 5.99 29.75
N HIS A 827 18.16 5.35 30.04
CA HIS A 827 19.36 5.41 29.24
C HIS A 827 20.05 4.05 29.17
N PHE A 828 20.45 3.64 27.97
CA PHE A 828 21.33 2.50 27.73
C PHE A 828 22.66 2.98 27.14
N GLN A 829 23.74 2.34 27.56
CA GLN A 829 25.05 2.45 26.93
C GLN A 829 25.64 1.05 26.75
N VAL A 830 25.98 0.70 25.51
CA VAL A 830 26.65 -0.57 25.16
C VAL A 830 27.97 -0.22 24.49
N ALA A 831 29.07 -0.76 24.99
CA ALA A 831 30.39 -0.65 24.35
C ALA A 831 30.87 -2.05 23.96
N TYR A 832 31.40 -2.18 22.75
CA TYR A 832 31.89 -3.45 22.19
C TYR A 832 33.07 -3.18 21.25
N ARG A 833 33.83 -4.24 20.97
CA ARG A 833 34.86 -4.21 19.93
C ARG A 833 34.38 -5.04 18.75
N PRO A 834 34.23 -4.45 17.55
CA PRO A 834 33.84 -5.20 16.38
C PRO A 834 34.78 -6.38 16.12
N ALA A 835 34.20 -7.55 15.87
CA ALA A 835 34.88 -8.77 15.49
C ALA A 835 34.13 -9.41 14.32
N SER A 836 34.85 -10.16 13.48
CA SER A 836 34.21 -10.96 12.45
C SER A 836 33.45 -12.10 13.13
N ILE A 837 32.12 -12.10 13.01
CA ILE A 837 31.29 -13.24 13.38
C ILE A 837 31.08 -14.04 12.11
N GLU A 838 31.45 -15.32 12.12
CA GLU A 838 31.20 -16.19 10.96
C GLU A 838 29.69 -16.20 10.68
N PRO A 839 29.26 -15.89 9.45
CA PRO A 839 27.87 -16.03 9.07
C PRO A 839 27.50 -17.52 9.08
N ALA A 840 26.21 -17.82 9.24
CA ALA A 840 25.70 -19.17 9.07
C ALA A 840 26.08 -19.71 7.68
N PRO A 841 26.35 -21.02 7.55
CA PRO A 841 26.67 -21.60 6.26
C PRO A 841 25.53 -21.32 5.28
N ALA A 842 25.86 -20.60 4.20
CA ALA A 842 24.90 -20.34 3.14
C ALA A 842 24.46 -21.68 2.53
N PRO A 843 23.16 -21.88 2.28
CA PRO A 843 22.70 -23.07 1.56
C PRO A 843 23.45 -23.16 0.22
N VAL A 844 23.86 -24.38 -0.12
CA VAL A 844 24.58 -24.63 -1.38
C VAL A 844 23.66 -24.21 -2.51
N LYS A 845 24.04 -23.13 -3.22
CA LYS A 845 23.43 -22.75 -4.49
C LYS A 845 23.40 -24.01 -5.33
N ARG A 846 22.21 -24.60 -5.58
CA ARG A 846 22.11 -25.59 -6.64
C ARG A 846 22.59 -24.83 -7.88
N PRO A 847 23.66 -25.27 -8.57
CA PRO A 847 23.95 -24.70 -9.87
C PRO A 847 22.64 -24.76 -10.62
N ASP A 848 22.32 -23.71 -11.39
CA ASP A 848 21.40 -23.87 -12.50
C ASP A 848 21.90 -25.14 -13.19
N ALA A 849 21.21 -26.27 -12.99
CA ALA A 849 21.50 -27.45 -13.76
C ALA A 849 21.13 -26.95 -15.13
N LEU A 850 22.15 -26.51 -15.89
CA LEU A 850 22.05 -25.87 -17.18
C LEU A 850 20.89 -26.57 -17.86
N ARG A 851 19.71 -25.93 -17.87
CA ARG A 851 18.54 -26.58 -18.46
C ARG A 851 19.04 -26.87 -19.86
N PRO A 852 19.19 -28.14 -20.27
CA PRO A 852 19.90 -28.44 -21.49
C PRO A 852 19.25 -27.59 -22.56
N VAL A 853 20.02 -26.67 -23.14
CA VAL A 853 19.48 -25.75 -24.14
C VAL A 853 18.99 -26.65 -25.24
N TRP A 854 17.66 -26.72 -25.36
CA TRP A 854 17.01 -27.57 -26.34
C TRP A 854 17.61 -27.25 -27.70
N THR A 855 18.37 -28.21 -28.23
CA THR A 855 18.94 -28.09 -29.56
C THR A 855 18.06 -28.94 -30.45
N PRO A 856 17.32 -28.34 -31.39
CA PRO A 856 16.41 -29.09 -32.21
C PRO A 856 17.21 -30.15 -32.99
N PRO A 857 16.69 -31.37 -33.12
CA PRO A 857 17.39 -32.46 -33.79
C PRO A 857 17.73 -32.16 -35.25
N ARG A 858 17.08 -31.15 -35.87
CA ARG A 858 17.42 -30.58 -37.19
C ARG A 858 17.25 -29.05 -37.18
N PRO A 859 18.02 -28.28 -37.99
CA PRO A 859 17.86 -26.83 -38.10
C PRO A 859 16.47 -26.44 -38.59
N ALA A 860 15.88 -25.38 -38.00
CA ALA A 860 14.60 -24.83 -38.41
C ALA A 860 14.65 -24.43 -39.91
N GLY A 861 13.73 -24.96 -40.72
CA GLY A 861 13.58 -24.61 -42.14
C GLY A 861 14.19 -25.57 -43.17
N SER A 862 14.72 -26.74 -42.77
CA SER A 862 15.39 -27.67 -43.71
C SER A 862 14.48 -28.35 -44.76
N GLY A 863 13.15 -28.24 -44.65
CA GLY A 863 12.17 -28.80 -45.61
C GLY A 863 12.16 -30.34 -45.75
N ASN A 864 13.14 -31.03 -45.17
CA ASN A 864 13.37 -32.46 -45.33
C ASN A 864 12.53 -33.27 -44.32
N ARG A 865 11.43 -33.87 -44.79
CA ARG A 865 10.48 -34.70 -44.02
C ARG A 865 10.86 -36.19 -44.04
N ASP A 866 12.13 -36.49 -43.80
CA ASP A 866 12.62 -37.87 -43.74
C ASP A 866 12.27 -38.53 -42.40
N LEU A 867 11.48 -39.61 -42.48
CA LEU A 867 11.01 -40.42 -41.36
C LEU A 867 11.98 -41.53 -40.93
N ALA A 868 13.02 -41.86 -41.71
CA ALA A 868 13.92 -42.97 -41.44
C ALA A 868 14.55 -42.99 -40.02
N PRO A 869 14.90 -41.84 -39.38
CA PRO A 869 15.47 -41.87 -38.02
C PRO A 869 14.42 -41.91 -36.90
N TRP A 870 13.12 -41.98 -37.23
CA TRP A 870 12.04 -41.85 -36.27
C TRP A 870 11.24 -43.15 -36.13
N THR A 871 10.93 -43.52 -34.90
CA THR A 871 9.86 -44.50 -34.61
C THR A 871 8.65 -43.72 -34.11
N LEU A 872 7.58 -43.72 -34.92
CA LEU A 872 6.35 -43.03 -34.57
C LEU A 872 5.49 -43.92 -33.69
N ILE A 873 5.06 -43.39 -32.55
CA ILE A 873 4.12 -44.05 -31.64
C ILE A 873 2.71 -43.61 -32.03
N ASP A 874 1.84 -44.56 -32.37
CA ASP A 874 0.44 -44.30 -32.68
C ASP A 874 -0.37 -44.30 -31.38
N LEU A 875 -1.02 -43.18 -31.07
CA LEU A 875 -1.85 -42.99 -29.88
C LEU A 875 -3.35 -43.04 -30.18
N SER A 876 -3.74 -43.47 -31.38
CA SER A 876 -5.15 -43.45 -31.82
C SER A 876 -6.09 -44.23 -30.90
N GLU A 877 -5.62 -45.31 -30.26
CA GLU A 877 -6.39 -46.08 -29.28
C GLU A 877 -6.51 -45.39 -27.92
N GLN A 878 -5.60 -44.46 -27.59
CA GLN A 878 -5.57 -43.73 -26.33
C GLN A 878 -6.29 -42.37 -26.44
N TYR A 879 -6.54 -41.86 -27.64
CA TYR A 879 -7.27 -40.61 -27.84
C TYR A 879 -8.71 -40.71 -27.32
N ASN A 880 -9.04 -39.87 -26.34
CA ASN A 880 -10.33 -39.91 -25.65
C ASN A 880 -11.18 -38.63 -25.82
N ALA A 881 -10.65 -37.61 -26.51
CA ALA A 881 -11.38 -36.42 -26.91
C ALA A 881 -10.74 -35.67 -28.09
N PRO A 882 -11.52 -34.85 -28.82
CA PRO A 882 -11.00 -33.72 -29.60
C PRO A 882 -10.54 -32.59 -28.67
N VAL A 883 -9.43 -31.93 -28.97
CA VAL A 883 -8.84 -30.85 -28.13
C VAL A 883 -9.87 -29.77 -27.75
N GLN A 884 -10.77 -29.40 -28.66
CA GLN A 884 -11.80 -28.37 -28.44
C GLN A 884 -12.82 -28.73 -27.35
N GLU A 885 -13.10 -30.01 -27.16
CA GLU A 885 -14.14 -30.48 -26.24
C GLU A 885 -13.64 -30.69 -24.81
N VAL A 886 -12.32 -30.84 -24.64
CA VAL A 886 -11.70 -31.22 -23.36
C VAL A 886 -12.13 -30.30 -22.22
N LEU A 887 -11.97 -28.98 -22.40
CA LEU A 887 -12.29 -28.02 -21.34
C LEU A 887 -13.78 -27.99 -21.01
N GLY A 888 -14.63 -28.03 -22.03
CA GLY A 888 -16.09 -28.06 -21.83
C GLY A 888 -16.51 -29.26 -20.98
N ARG A 889 -15.97 -30.45 -21.26
CA ARG A 889 -16.25 -31.67 -20.49
C ARG A 889 -15.74 -31.58 -19.06
N VAL A 890 -14.51 -31.10 -18.84
CA VAL A 890 -13.96 -30.90 -17.49
C VAL A 890 -14.80 -29.92 -16.68
N VAL A 891 -15.21 -28.78 -17.26
CA VAL A 891 -16.05 -27.78 -16.59
C VAL A 891 -17.40 -28.36 -16.18
N GLN A 892 -18.01 -29.19 -17.02
CA GLN A 892 -19.32 -29.79 -16.75
C GLN A 892 -19.28 -30.88 -15.68
N GLN A 893 -18.23 -31.70 -15.66
CA GLN A 893 -18.17 -32.90 -14.83
C GLN A 893 -17.26 -32.77 -13.60
N ALA A 894 -16.56 -31.64 -13.44
CA ALA A 894 -15.74 -31.42 -12.26
C ALA A 894 -16.56 -31.46 -10.96
N LYS A 895 -16.03 -32.16 -9.95
CA LYS A 895 -16.66 -32.30 -8.63
C LYS A 895 -15.98 -31.40 -7.59
N PRO A 896 -16.75 -30.75 -6.69
CA PRO A 896 -16.19 -29.96 -5.61
C PRO A 896 -15.44 -30.83 -4.59
N PRO A 897 -14.43 -30.28 -3.90
CA PRO A 897 -13.73 -30.97 -2.81
C PRO A 897 -14.66 -31.32 -1.64
N ALA A 898 -14.28 -32.33 -0.87
CA ALA A 898 -14.97 -32.70 0.37
C ALA A 898 -14.57 -31.75 1.50
N LEU A 899 -15.50 -31.44 2.41
CA LEU A 899 -15.16 -30.71 3.64
C LEU A 899 -14.21 -31.58 4.50
N PRO A 900 -13.24 -31.01 5.23
CA PRO A 900 -13.10 -29.60 5.62
C PRO A 900 -12.36 -28.69 4.62
N ALA A 901 -12.17 -29.09 3.36
CA ALA A 901 -11.58 -28.20 2.36
C ALA A 901 -12.57 -27.21 1.75
N SER A 902 -12.02 -26.10 1.26
CA SER A 902 -12.75 -24.98 0.69
C SER A 902 -13.47 -25.40 -0.58
N ARG A 903 -14.79 -25.33 -0.51
CA ARG A 903 -15.65 -25.34 -1.70
C ARG A 903 -15.79 -23.95 -2.32
N ARG A 904 -15.34 -22.90 -1.61
CA ARG A 904 -15.29 -21.53 -2.12
C ARG A 904 -14.13 -21.45 -3.12
N GLY A 905 -14.36 -20.82 -4.27
CA GLY A 905 -13.41 -20.85 -5.39
C GLY A 905 -13.54 -22.05 -6.32
N PHE A 906 -14.22 -23.15 -5.93
CA PHE A 906 -14.45 -24.27 -6.85
C PHE A 906 -15.23 -23.84 -8.10
N GLY A 907 -16.28 -23.02 -7.93
CA GLY A 907 -17.04 -22.46 -9.05
C GLY A 907 -16.22 -21.51 -9.93
N TYR A 908 -15.30 -20.75 -9.31
CA TYR A 908 -14.34 -19.90 -10.01
C TYR A 908 -13.36 -20.78 -10.81
N ARG A 909 -12.61 -21.67 -10.17
CA ARG A 909 -11.73 -22.67 -10.82
C ARG A 909 -12.44 -23.37 -11.99
N ARG A 910 -13.65 -23.88 -11.76
CA ARG A 910 -14.44 -24.62 -12.75
C ARG A 910 -14.75 -23.77 -13.97
N THR A 911 -15.19 -22.52 -13.80
CA THR A 911 -15.57 -21.66 -14.94
C THR A 911 -14.37 -20.91 -15.54
N HIS A 912 -13.30 -20.71 -14.79
CA HIS A 912 -12.12 -19.94 -15.22
C HIS A 912 -11.28 -20.68 -16.28
N LEU A 913 -11.38 -22.01 -16.35
CA LEU A 913 -10.81 -22.81 -17.44
C LEU A 913 -11.35 -22.38 -18.83
N VAL A 914 -12.57 -21.84 -18.88
CA VAL A 914 -13.27 -21.48 -20.13
C VAL A 914 -13.59 -19.99 -20.26
N ARG A 915 -13.72 -19.24 -19.16
CA ARG A 915 -14.00 -17.80 -19.15
C ARG A 915 -12.95 -17.06 -18.33
N TYR A 916 -12.07 -16.34 -19.01
CA TYR A 916 -11.19 -15.35 -18.37
C TYR A 916 -11.85 -13.97 -18.40
N HIS A 917 -11.51 -13.10 -17.45
CA HIS A 917 -11.96 -11.71 -17.41
C HIS A 917 -11.83 -11.05 -18.80
N ARG A 918 -12.99 -10.73 -19.42
CA ARG A 918 -13.18 -9.87 -20.60
C ARG A 918 -12.40 -10.15 -21.91
N TYR A 919 -11.54 -11.17 -22.02
CA TYR A 919 -10.57 -11.24 -23.14
C TYR A 919 -10.34 -12.59 -23.84
N ARG A 920 -11.09 -13.67 -23.54
CA ARG A 920 -11.10 -14.84 -24.43
C ARG A 920 -12.23 -14.71 -25.44
N ASP A 921 -11.99 -13.94 -26.50
CA ASP A 921 -12.85 -13.91 -27.68
C ASP A 921 -12.56 -15.08 -28.65
N THR A 922 -11.50 -15.87 -28.39
CA THR A 922 -11.12 -17.00 -29.24
C THR A 922 -11.33 -18.35 -28.54
N PRO A 923 -12.13 -19.27 -29.11
CA PRO A 923 -12.28 -20.63 -28.59
C PRO A 923 -10.98 -21.43 -28.71
N VAL A 924 -10.80 -22.44 -27.85
CA VAL A 924 -9.70 -23.42 -28.00
C VAL A 924 -9.78 -24.04 -29.39
N CYS A 925 -8.65 -24.09 -30.09
CA CYS A 925 -8.57 -24.53 -31.48
C CYS A 925 -7.28 -25.30 -31.73
N ASP A 926 -7.40 -26.47 -32.39
CA ASP A 926 -6.27 -27.28 -32.85
C ASP A 926 -6.12 -27.26 -34.39
N ALA A 927 -6.86 -26.38 -35.10
CA ALA A 927 -6.89 -26.36 -36.56
C ALA A 927 -5.49 -26.15 -37.17
N ALA A 928 -4.66 -25.32 -36.54
CA ALA A 928 -3.27 -25.11 -36.97
C ALA A 928 -2.42 -26.38 -36.85
N TRP A 929 -2.72 -27.25 -35.89
CA TRP A 929 -2.07 -28.56 -35.75
C TRP A 929 -2.63 -29.55 -36.77
N ARG A 930 -3.96 -29.65 -36.91
CA ARG A 930 -4.64 -30.52 -37.89
C ARG A 930 -4.24 -30.21 -39.33
N ALA A 931 -4.00 -28.94 -39.67
CA ALA A 931 -3.54 -28.52 -41.00
C ALA A 931 -2.14 -29.05 -41.36
N LYS A 932 -1.33 -29.44 -40.37
CA LYS A 932 0.01 -30.01 -40.58
C LYS A 932 -0.02 -31.51 -40.84
N VAL A 933 -1.15 -32.19 -40.63
CA VAL A 933 -1.29 -33.64 -40.76
C VAL A 933 -1.32 -34.02 -42.24
N GLY A 934 -0.28 -34.70 -42.70
CA GLY A 934 -0.18 -35.24 -44.05
C GLY A 934 -1.13 -36.40 -44.32
N PRO A 935 -1.21 -36.88 -45.58
CA PRO A 935 -1.99 -38.06 -45.95
C PRO A 935 -1.57 -39.35 -45.21
N ASP A 936 -0.33 -39.38 -44.72
CA ASP A 936 0.28 -40.44 -43.91
C ASP A 936 -0.11 -40.38 -42.42
N GLY A 937 -0.89 -39.38 -42.01
CA GLY A 937 -1.26 -39.14 -40.62
C GLY A 937 -0.12 -38.57 -39.76
N VAL A 938 0.90 -37.97 -40.38
CA VAL A 938 2.05 -37.39 -39.69
C VAL A 938 2.01 -35.87 -39.74
N ALA A 939 2.15 -35.22 -38.58
CA ALA A 939 2.34 -33.78 -38.45
C ALA A 939 3.79 -33.46 -38.05
N TRP A 940 4.34 -32.39 -38.63
CA TRP A 940 5.71 -31.95 -38.37
C TRP A 940 5.74 -30.64 -37.58
N THR A 941 6.53 -30.57 -36.52
CA THR A 941 6.81 -29.32 -35.81
C THR A 941 7.75 -28.41 -36.62
N THR A 942 7.86 -27.13 -36.23
CA THR A 942 8.84 -26.20 -36.81
C THR A 942 10.29 -26.65 -36.57
N ASP A 943 10.52 -27.42 -35.51
CA ASP A 943 11.81 -27.99 -35.12
C ASP A 943 12.11 -29.31 -35.85
N GLY A 944 11.26 -29.73 -36.79
CA GLY A 944 11.47 -30.93 -37.60
C GLY A 944 11.20 -32.25 -36.87
N ILE A 945 10.35 -32.25 -35.83
CA ILE A 945 9.95 -33.45 -35.10
C ILE A 945 8.61 -33.97 -35.67
N PRO A 946 8.53 -35.22 -36.14
CA PRO A 946 7.29 -35.81 -36.61
C PRO A 946 6.48 -36.43 -35.47
N PHE A 947 5.17 -36.23 -35.49
CA PHE A 947 4.20 -36.85 -34.59
C PHE A 947 3.10 -37.53 -35.40
N LYS A 948 2.78 -38.79 -35.05
CA LYS A 948 1.60 -39.48 -35.57
C LYS A 948 0.36 -38.93 -34.85
N THR A 949 -0.63 -38.46 -35.60
CA THR A 949 -1.81 -37.82 -35.02
C THR A 949 -3.01 -37.95 -35.95
N ALA A 950 -4.22 -37.77 -35.41
CA ALA A 950 -5.44 -37.79 -36.22
C ALA A 950 -5.70 -36.43 -36.88
N LYS A 951 -6.15 -36.45 -38.14
CA LYS A 951 -6.61 -35.25 -38.87
C LYS A 951 -8.02 -34.86 -38.45
N GLU A 952 -8.89 -35.84 -38.26
CA GLU A 952 -10.30 -35.68 -37.85
C GLU A 952 -10.58 -36.47 -36.56
N GLY A 953 -11.61 -36.08 -35.81
CA GLY A 953 -12.00 -36.79 -34.58
C GLY A 953 -11.05 -36.60 -33.38
N PRO A 954 -11.09 -37.51 -32.39
CA PRO A 954 -10.21 -37.47 -31.22
C PRO A 954 -8.73 -37.48 -31.62
N ASN A 955 -7.94 -36.58 -31.03
CA ASN A 955 -6.53 -36.37 -31.38
C ASN A 955 -5.65 -36.03 -30.16
N ILE A 956 -6.19 -36.21 -28.96
CA ILE A 956 -5.46 -36.03 -27.70
C ILE A 956 -5.90 -37.10 -26.71
N ALA A 957 -4.93 -37.64 -25.97
CA ALA A 957 -5.17 -38.49 -24.82
C ALA A 957 -5.12 -37.62 -23.56
N VAL A 958 -6.26 -37.45 -22.90
CA VAL A 958 -6.39 -36.57 -21.72
C VAL A 958 -6.42 -37.40 -20.45
N ALA A 959 -5.64 -36.98 -19.46
CA ALA A 959 -5.75 -37.43 -18.07
C ALA A 959 -6.02 -36.22 -17.16
N THR A 960 -6.88 -36.36 -16.15
CA THR A 960 -7.10 -35.28 -15.17
C THR A 960 -7.66 -35.78 -13.83
N LEU A 961 -7.17 -35.17 -12.75
CA LEU A 961 -7.70 -35.34 -11.40
C LEU A 961 -8.97 -34.51 -11.13
N ALA A 962 -9.41 -33.70 -12.09
CA ALA A 962 -10.60 -32.87 -11.96
C ALA A 962 -11.90 -33.63 -12.32
N GLY A 963 -11.81 -34.84 -12.88
CA GLY A 963 -12.94 -35.59 -13.46
C GLY A 963 -13.11 -35.35 -14.97
N ALA A 964 -14.08 -36.03 -15.58
CA ALA A 964 -14.36 -36.10 -17.03
C ALA A 964 -13.48 -37.02 -17.88
N PHE A 965 -12.27 -37.34 -17.42
CA PHE A 965 -11.33 -38.24 -18.07
C PHE A 965 -10.64 -39.14 -17.03
N PRO A 966 -9.95 -40.21 -17.45
CA PRO A 966 -9.15 -41.05 -16.54
C PRO A 966 -8.11 -40.23 -15.77
N GLU A 967 -7.72 -40.72 -14.58
CA GLU A 967 -6.67 -40.08 -13.77
C GLU A 967 -5.27 -40.32 -14.35
N ALA A 968 -5.11 -41.38 -15.15
CA ALA A 968 -3.88 -41.74 -15.85
C ALA A 968 -4.18 -42.34 -17.22
N VAL A 969 -3.23 -42.25 -18.14
CA VAL A 969 -3.26 -42.91 -19.45
C VAL A 969 -1.95 -43.65 -19.66
N ASP A 970 -2.02 -44.95 -19.92
CA ASP A 970 -0.86 -45.77 -20.26
C ASP A 970 -0.58 -45.72 -21.77
N VAL A 971 0.66 -45.40 -22.13
CA VAL A 971 1.12 -45.33 -23.52
C VAL A 971 2.22 -46.37 -23.76
N PRO A 972 1.91 -47.50 -24.41
CA PRO A 972 2.89 -48.54 -24.67
C PRO A 972 3.81 -48.15 -25.84
N VAL A 973 5.10 -47.89 -25.56
CA VAL A 973 6.07 -47.43 -26.58
C VAL A 973 6.53 -48.56 -27.51
N HIS A 974 6.69 -49.78 -26.98
CA HIS A 974 7.14 -51.00 -27.70
C HIS A 974 8.32 -50.82 -28.68
N ALA A 975 9.18 -49.83 -28.45
CA ALA A 975 10.31 -49.49 -29.30
C ALA A 975 11.55 -49.13 -28.47
N ARG A 976 12.74 -49.27 -29.06
CA ARG A 976 14.01 -48.83 -28.46
C ARG A 976 14.50 -47.57 -29.18
N GLY A 977 14.90 -46.56 -28.43
CA GLY A 977 15.40 -45.30 -28.97
C GLY A 977 16.35 -44.59 -28.00
N LYS A 978 17.02 -43.54 -28.49
CA LYS A 978 17.93 -42.71 -27.67
C LYS A 978 17.20 -41.57 -26.93
N ALA A 979 16.00 -41.21 -27.39
CA ALA A 979 15.16 -40.16 -26.82
C ALA A 979 13.68 -40.47 -27.10
N LEU A 980 12.80 -40.02 -26.22
CA LEU A 980 11.35 -40.03 -26.39
C LEU A 980 10.86 -38.58 -26.49
N PHE A 981 10.15 -38.24 -27.56
CA PHE A 981 9.58 -36.91 -27.75
C PHE A 981 8.08 -36.97 -27.46
N LEU A 982 7.63 -36.15 -26.52
CA LEU A 982 6.23 -36.02 -26.15
C LEU A 982 5.74 -34.61 -26.53
N MET A 983 4.61 -34.53 -27.22
CA MET A 983 3.91 -33.28 -27.41
C MET A 983 2.85 -33.16 -26.32
N ILE A 984 3.15 -32.37 -25.29
CA ILE A 984 2.27 -32.20 -24.13
C ILE A 984 1.54 -30.88 -24.28
N SER A 985 0.22 -30.91 -24.15
CA SER A 985 -0.62 -29.73 -23.95
C SER A 985 -1.13 -29.78 -22.52
N GLY A 986 -0.67 -28.83 -21.70
CA GLY A 986 -1.08 -28.71 -20.31
C GLY A 986 -1.86 -27.42 -20.10
N MET A 987 -2.89 -27.50 -19.25
CA MET A 987 -3.51 -26.32 -18.66
C MET A 987 -3.48 -26.50 -17.15
N THR A 988 -2.69 -25.67 -16.49
CA THR A 988 -2.67 -25.60 -15.03
C THR A 988 -3.35 -24.31 -14.58
N PHE A 989 -3.84 -24.32 -13.35
CA PHE A 989 -4.13 -23.07 -12.66
C PHE A 989 -2.80 -22.43 -12.24
N PRO A 990 -2.65 -21.08 -12.20
CA PRO A 990 -1.36 -20.42 -11.94
C PRO A 990 -0.57 -20.92 -10.72
N VAL A 991 -1.27 -21.37 -9.68
CA VAL A 991 -0.69 -21.86 -8.41
C VAL A 991 -0.74 -23.38 -8.25
N GLN A 992 -1.22 -24.09 -9.27
CA GLN A 992 -1.15 -25.55 -9.35
C GLN A 992 0.02 -25.92 -10.26
N SER A 993 1.24 -25.71 -9.79
CA SER A 993 2.42 -26.16 -10.52
C SER A 993 2.57 -27.66 -10.29
N HIS A 994 2.62 -28.40 -11.40
CA HIS A 994 3.32 -29.67 -11.65
C HIS A 994 2.56 -30.41 -12.77
N VAL A 995 2.80 -30.03 -14.02
CA VAL A 995 2.79 -31.02 -15.10
C VAL A 995 4.22 -31.56 -15.10
N PRO A 996 4.44 -32.84 -14.75
CA PRO A 996 5.78 -33.42 -14.70
C PRO A 996 6.54 -33.29 -16.02
#